data_AF-A0A7G8Q284-F1
#
_entry.id   AF-A0A7G8Q284-F1
#
_cell.length_a   1.000
_cell.length_b   1.000
_cell.length_c   1.000
_cell.angle_alpha   90.00
_cell.angle_beta   90.00
_cell.angle_gamma   90.00
#
_symmetry.space_group_name_H-M   'P 1'
#
loop_
_entity.id
_entity.type
_entity.pdbx_description
1 polymer ?
#
loop_
_entity_poly.entity_id
_entity_poly.type
_entity_poly.pdbx_seq_one_letter_code
_entity_poly.pdbx_strand_id
1 'polypeptide(L)'
;MRSANACALPLFAALLLVPGARAQDATPAEQDVFVLHKFARAIGQEHYTISHGHDGLTVTSDFKFTDRGTDVPLKTVYHAEDELHPLSLKVDGQSSRHSELHDEFALDASRRQLTLKRDGKEQAFAAGEHTFLMDGYSPVAMQQMLMRFWLAKGKPASIEAPPGETIRITPTTDLQVDVAGHRTTLHGYEVTGLDWGAEALWMDDAGKLAALVTRDAEQDHFEAVRTAYEPALGLFIRQAAKDSLASLEHLGTKARQPAAKRLAITHVTLIDGTGAAPRANTTVLMEDGRIAGIVAGEKQPPDGYNTIDGTGKFLIPGLWDMHAHYEQVEWGPVYLASGVTTVRDCGNEFDFITSVRDVLDEGHGIGPRILVAGIVDGTGPITLGAITADTPQEAIAVVQRYKKAGALQIKIYSSMKPELVPVITAEAHRLGMTVTGHIPQGMTAPQAVRDGYDGINHMDFVTRALIDVQRDKPLPPLDLHGQKAAEQFALYKQHHTVFDDTIALYEMFLHPGSTPLSSLEPGVKHLPPSLAAALDSPGAPPARAARSNEYYHDMLAMLGELHRQGLTVVAGTDQAIPGHSLHRELEIYVQAGFTPMEALQAATSVPARVMGLDKELGTIEVGKHADMVLLDGDPLADIHNTRRVDKTIAGGAVYDPAPLWQLVDFTP
;
A
#
# COMPACT_ATOMS: atom_id res chain seq x y z
N MET A 1 23.77 100.29 -42.23
CA MET A 1 24.15 101.05 -41.03
C MET A 1 24.50 100.07 -39.92
N ARG A 2 25.75 100.12 -39.44
CA ARG A 2 26.35 99.57 -38.18
C ARG A 2 26.09 98.08 -37.86
N SER A 3 26.98 97.14 -38.17
CA SER A 3 28.28 96.77 -37.53
C SER A 3 28.19 96.13 -36.13
N ALA A 4 28.52 94.83 -36.03
CA ALA A 4 29.45 94.28 -35.03
C ALA A 4 29.81 92.80 -35.36
N ASN A 5 31.12 92.52 -35.40
CA ASN A 5 31.77 91.21 -35.54
C ASN A 5 31.74 90.39 -34.25
N ALA A 6 31.83 89.05 -34.34
CA ALA A 6 32.85 88.25 -33.63
C ALA A 6 32.81 86.75 -34.04
N CYS A 7 33.99 86.12 -33.99
CA CYS A 7 34.38 84.83 -34.55
C CYS A 7 34.15 83.60 -33.63
N ALA A 8 33.93 82.46 -34.32
CA ALA A 8 34.54 81.12 -34.19
C ALA A 8 34.61 80.36 -32.84
N LEU A 9 34.10 79.12 -32.84
CA LEU A 9 34.80 77.87 -32.45
C LEU A 9 33.90 76.63 -32.74
N PRO A 10 34.37 75.56 -33.41
CA PRO A 10 33.63 74.31 -33.56
C PRO A 10 33.94 73.34 -32.41
N LEU A 11 32.90 72.75 -31.83
CA LEU A 11 33.00 71.74 -30.78
C LEU A 11 33.34 70.37 -31.43
N PHE A 12 34.55 69.86 -31.18
CA PHE A 12 34.93 68.47 -31.50
C PHE A 12 34.33 67.54 -30.44
N ALA A 13 33.39 66.68 -30.84
CA ALA A 13 32.93 65.57 -30.01
C ALA A 13 33.84 64.35 -30.27
N ALA A 14 34.54 63.88 -29.24
CA ALA A 14 35.33 62.65 -29.29
C ALA A 14 34.40 61.42 -29.28
N LEU A 15 34.46 60.59 -30.32
CA LEU A 15 33.90 59.24 -30.31
C LEU A 15 34.75 58.36 -29.38
N LEU A 16 34.19 57.97 -28.24
CA LEU A 16 34.66 56.82 -27.45
C LEU A 16 34.02 55.56 -28.01
N LEU A 17 34.81 54.71 -28.67
CA LEU A 17 34.46 53.33 -28.97
C LEU A 17 34.48 52.53 -27.67
N VAL A 18 33.29 52.24 -27.14
CA VAL A 18 33.11 51.23 -26.09
C VAL A 18 32.95 49.87 -26.78
N PRO A 19 33.72 48.83 -26.41
CA PRO A 19 33.50 47.49 -26.94
C PRO A 19 32.18 46.99 -26.36
N GLY A 20 31.20 46.72 -27.24
CA GLY A 20 29.95 46.08 -26.84
C GLY A 20 30.24 44.69 -26.29
N ALA A 21 30.12 44.55 -24.96
CA ALA A 21 29.97 43.25 -24.34
C ALA A 21 28.69 42.63 -24.95
N ARG A 22 28.85 41.54 -25.70
CA ARG A 22 27.72 40.66 -25.98
C ARG A 22 27.25 40.13 -24.63
N ALA A 23 26.09 40.59 -24.17
CA ALA A 23 25.34 39.85 -23.17
C ALA A 23 25.14 38.44 -23.73
N GLN A 24 25.72 37.44 -23.07
CA GLN A 24 25.26 36.06 -23.23
C GLN A 24 23.81 36.08 -22.78
N ASP A 25 22.87 35.83 -23.70
CA ASP A 25 21.47 35.65 -23.34
C ASP A 25 21.41 34.53 -22.30
N ALA A 26 20.99 34.87 -21.08
CA ALA A 26 20.79 33.89 -20.03
C ALA A 26 19.77 32.85 -20.53
N THR A 27 20.13 31.57 -20.49
CA THR A 27 19.20 30.49 -20.79
C THR A 27 17.97 30.66 -19.88
N PRO A 28 16.74 30.72 -20.42
CA PRO A 28 15.55 30.85 -19.60
C PRO A 28 15.50 29.73 -18.56
N ALA A 29 15.20 30.07 -17.31
CA ALA A 29 15.01 29.09 -16.26
C ALA A 29 13.86 28.13 -16.65
N GLU A 30 14.06 26.82 -16.46
CA GLU A 30 12.97 25.86 -16.55
C GLU A 30 12.12 26.01 -15.30
N GLN A 31 10.81 26.18 -15.47
CA GLN A 31 9.86 26.22 -14.37
C GLN A 31 8.60 25.48 -14.79
N ASP A 32 8.02 24.72 -13.88
CA ASP A 32 6.77 24.00 -14.11
C ASP A 32 6.09 23.61 -12.79
N VAL A 33 4.94 22.95 -12.90
CA VAL A 33 4.12 22.49 -11.79
C VAL A 33 3.77 21.02 -11.93
N PHE A 34 4.06 20.25 -10.88
CA PHE A 34 3.47 18.93 -10.68
C PHE A 34 2.20 19.07 -9.85
N VAL A 35 1.13 18.44 -10.30
CA VAL A 35 -0.05 18.19 -9.45
C VAL A 35 0.25 16.94 -8.65
N LEU A 36 0.06 17.02 -7.34
CA LEU A 36 0.29 15.93 -6.40
C LEU A 36 -1.04 15.25 -6.09
N HIS A 37 -1.04 13.93 -6.14
CA HIS A 37 -2.20 13.08 -5.92
C HIS A 37 -1.92 12.08 -4.80
N LYS A 38 -2.95 11.77 -4.01
CA LYS A 38 -2.97 10.65 -3.05
C LYS A 38 -4.23 9.85 -3.32
N PHE A 39 -4.10 8.54 -3.51
CA PHE A 39 -5.18 7.69 -4.03
C PHE A 39 -5.83 8.27 -5.31
N ALA A 40 -5.00 8.72 -6.26
CA ALA A 40 -5.36 9.44 -7.49
C ALA A 40 -6.18 10.74 -7.31
N ARG A 41 -6.35 11.24 -6.09
CA ARG A 41 -7.05 12.49 -5.81
C ARG A 41 -6.05 13.61 -5.71
N ALA A 42 -6.26 14.70 -6.46
CA ALA A 42 -5.43 15.88 -6.36
C ALA A 42 -5.52 16.49 -4.95
N ILE A 43 -4.38 16.64 -4.28
CA ILE A 43 -4.23 17.07 -2.89
C ILE A 43 -3.29 18.27 -2.74
N GLY A 44 -2.53 18.60 -3.78
CA GLY A 44 -1.51 19.64 -3.70
C GLY A 44 -0.76 19.84 -5.00
N GLN A 45 0.29 20.65 -4.92
CA GLN A 45 1.17 20.95 -6.05
C GLN A 45 2.62 21.08 -5.59
N GLU A 46 3.53 20.79 -6.50
CA GLU A 46 4.93 21.17 -6.40
C GLU A 46 5.26 22.19 -7.49
N HIS A 47 5.75 23.35 -7.06
CA HIS A 47 6.31 24.36 -7.96
C HIS A 47 7.83 24.28 -7.92
N TYR A 48 8.48 24.14 -9.07
CA TYR A 48 9.92 24.13 -9.13
C TYR A 48 10.50 25.10 -10.15
N THR A 49 11.76 25.46 -9.96
CA THR A 49 12.56 26.25 -10.91
C THR A 49 13.97 25.70 -10.99
N ILE A 50 14.47 25.45 -12.20
CA ILE A 50 15.86 25.10 -12.51
C ILE A 50 16.47 26.29 -13.24
N SER A 51 17.50 26.86 -12.66
CA SER A 51 18.21 28.03 -13.20
C SER A 51 19.68 27.72 -13.42
N HIS A 52 20.22 28.19 -14.53
CA HIS A 52 21.64 28.10 -14.84
C HIS A 52 22.25 29.49 -14.69
N GLY A 53 23.11 29.63 -13.68
CA GLY A 53 23.83 30.85 -13.38
C GLY A 53 25.32 30.73 -13.69
N HIS A 54 26.07 31.79 -13.37
CA HIS A 54 27.53 31.77 -13.40
C HIS A 54 28.12 30.76 -12.40
N ASP A 55 27.41 30.53 -11.29
CA ASP A 55 27.85 29.68 -10.18
C ASP A 55 27.33 28.24 -10.29
N GLY A 56 26.81 27.85 -11.46
CA GLY A 56 26.29 26.51 -11.75
C GLY A 56 24.76 26.43 -11.85
N LEU A 57 24.24 25.22 -11.64
CA LEU A 57 22.83 24.89 -11.65
C LEU A 57 22.24 25.03 -10.24
N THR A 58 21.06 25.68 -10.15
CA THR A 58 20.27 25.76 -8.92
C THR A 58 18.84 25.32 -9.18
N VAL A 59 18.36 24.37 -8.38
CA VAL A 59 16.96 23.94 -8.34
C VAL A 59 16.33 24.40 -7.03
N THR A 60 15.19 25.07 -7.13
CA THR A 60 14.35 25.38 -5.98
C THR A 60 13.00 24.70 -6.16
N SER A 61 12.50 24.03 -5.12
CA SER A 61 11.18 23.42 -5.11
C SER A 61 10.37 23.86 -3.88
N ASP A 62 9.09 24.15 -4.10
CA ASP A 62 8.05 24.36 -3.08
C ASP A 62 6.97 23.30 -3.29
N PHE A 63 7.02 22.25 -2.49
CA PHE A 63 6.16 21.09 -2.50
C PHE A 63 5.13 21.23 -1.37
N LYS A 64 3.84 21.22 -1.70
CA LYS A 64 2.80 21.37 -0.68
C LYS A 64 1.53 20.62 -1.06
N PHE A 65 1.02 19.83 -0.12
CA PHE A 65 -0.30 19.20 -0.22
C PHE A 65 -1.04 19.20 1.12
N THR A 66 -2.30 18.77 1.09
CA THR A 66 -3.13 18.57 2.27
C THR A 66 -3.49 17.08 2.42
N ASP A 67 -3.13 16.46 3.54
CA ASP A 67 -3.57 15.11 3.92
C ASP A 67 -4.67 15.18 4.97
N ARG A 68 -5.87 14.68 4.63
CA ARG A 68 -7.04 14.59 5.53
C ARG A 68 -7.29 15.88 6.35
N GLY A 69 -7.08 17.03 5.71
CA GLY A 69 -7.28 18.37 6.29
C GLY A 69 -6.04 19.01 6.94
N THR A 70 -4.88 18.36 6.90
CA THR A 70 -3.61 18.86 7.46
C THR A 70 -2.61 19.20 6.36
N ASP A 71 -2.01 20.38 6.42
CA ASP A 71 -0.98 20.81 5.46
C ASP A 71 0.34 20.05 5.66
N VAL A 72 0.96 19.63 4.56
CA VAL A 72 2.28 18.98 4.51
C VAL A 72 3.19 19.78 3.56
N PRO A 73 3.98 20.73 4.08
CA PRO A 73 4.91 21.54 3.28
C PRO A 73 6.32 20.96 3.27
N LEU A 74 6.98 20.97 2.12
CA LEU A 74 8.39 20.61 1.95
C LEU A 74 9.06 21.55 0.94
N LYS A 75 10.25 22.05 1.27
CA LYS A 75 11.02 22.92 0.40
C LYS A 75 12.40 22.35 0.18
N THR A 76 12.89 22.43 -1.05
CA THR A 76 14.26 22.05 -1.36
C THR A 76 15.01 23.11 -2.14
N VAL A 77 16.31 23.18 -1.86
CA VAL A 77 17.28 23.94 -2.65
C VAL A 77 18.44 23.02 -2.96
N TYR A 78 18.64 22.73 -4.25
CA TYR A 78 19.72 21.89 -4.74
C TYR A 78 20.67 22.72 -5.61
N HIS A 79 21.97 22.55 -5.37
CA HIS A 79 23.03 23.18 -6.14
C HIS A 79 23.95 22.13 -6.76
N ALA A 80 24.36 22.38 -7.99
CA ALA A 80 25.31 21.57 -8.73
C ALA A 80 26.16 22.45 -9.65
N GLU A 81 27.36 22.01 -10.05
CA GLU A 81 28.12 22.74 -11.09
C GLU A 81 27.42 22.59 -12.45
N ASP A 82 26.95 21.37 -12.71
CA ASP A 82 26.13 20.94 -13.84
C ASP A 82 25.41 19.62 -13.46
N GLU A 83 24.71 19.02 -14.42
CA GLU A 83 23.92 17.79 -14.27
C GLU A 83 24.75 16.56 -13.85
N LEU A 84 26.08 16.61 -13.95
CA LEU A 84 27.00 15.53 -13.61
C LEU A 84 27.66 15.70 -12.24
N HIS A 85 27.59 16.90 -11.65
CA HIS A 85 28.41 17.27 -10.49
C HIS A 85 27.56 17.93 -9.38
N PRO A 86 26.82 17.13 -8.58
CA PRO A 86 26.08 17.61 -7.42
C PRO A 86 27.00 18.31 -6.40
N LEU A 87 26.52 19.36 -5.73
CA LEU A 87 27.27 20.10 -4.71
C LEU A 87 26.57 20.10 -3.35
N SER A 88 25.29 20.46 -3.30
CA SER A 88 24.53 20.47 -2.05
C SER A 88 23.03 20.29 -2.27
N LEU A 89 22.36 19.77 -1.24
CA LEU A 89 20.90 19.69 -1.16
C LEU A 89 20.50 20.18 0.23
N LYS A 90 19.55 21.09 0.29
CA LYS A 90 18.86 21.45 1.52
C LYS A 90 17.39 21.05 1.44
N VAL A 91 16.88 20.44 2.51
CA VAL A 91 15.47 20.04 2.67
C VAL A 91 14.94 20.65 3.96
N ASP A 92 13.84 21.40 3.88
CA ASP A 92 13.17 22.03 5.03
C ASP A 92 11.65 21.82 4.94
N GLY A 93 11.03 21.21 5.96
CA GLY A 93 9.58 21.02 6.00
C GLY A 93 9.12 19.86 6.88
N GLN A 94 8.07 19.17 6.43
CA GLN A 94 7.47 18.03 7.11
C GLN A 94 7.05 16.93 6.13
N SER A 95 7.03 15.68 6.59
CA SER A 95 6.43 14.54 5.86
C SER A 95 4.93 14.38 6.15
N SER A 96 4.23 13.49 5.43
CA SER A 96 2.82 13.14 5.74
C SER A 96 2.64 12.53 7.13
N ARG A 97 3.70 11.97 7.73
CA ARG A 97 3.71 11.54 9.14
C ARG A 97 4.02 12.66 10.14
N HIS A 98 4.02 13.91 9.68
CA HIS A 98 4.30 15.11 10.49
C HIS A 98 5.67 15.09 11.19
N SER A 99 6.62 14.34 10.64
CA SER A 99 8.01 14.38 11.09
C SER A 99 8.68 15.61 10.48
N GLU A 100 9.39 16.40 11.31
CA GLU A 100 10.15 17.56 10.83
C GLU A 100 11.38 17.10 10.05
N LEU A 101 11.63 17.73 8.90
CA LEU A 101 12.76 17.46 8.02
C LEU A 101 13.60 18.74 7.89
N HIS A 102 14.86 18.66 8.34
CA HIS A 102 15.83 19.76 8.33
C HIS A 102 17.21 19.24 7.94
N ASP A 103 17.35 18.84 6.68
CA ASP A 103 18.51 18.14 6.18
C ASP A 103 19.37 19.04 5.30
N GLU A 104 20.69 19.01 5.54
CA GLU A 104 21.68 19.70 4.72
C GLU A 104 22.74 18.69 4.26
N PHE A 105 22.77 18.42 2.95
CA PHE A 105 23.80 17.63 2.28
C PHE A 105 24.85 18.53 1.64
N ALA A 106 26.12 18.15 1.76
CA ALA A 106 27.24 18.79 1.06
C ALA A 106 28.20 17.72 0.51
N LEU A 107 28.46 17.76 -0.79
CA LEU A 107 29.37 16.86 -1.48
C LEU A 107 30.69 17.58 -1.79
N ASP A 108 31.79 17.09 -1.20
CA ASP A 108 33.16 17.48 -1.57
C ASP A 108 33.77 16.38 -2.44
N ALA A 109 33.66 16.56 -3.77
CA ALA A 109 34.21 15.62 -4.74
C ALA A 109 35.74 15.49 -4.64
N SER A 110 36.45 16.55 -4.22
CA SER A 110 37.92 16.55 -4.08
C SER A 110 38.37 15.67 -2.92
N ARG A 111 37.58 15.63 -1.85
CA ARG A 111 37.78 14.77 -0.68
C ARG A 111 37.05 13.45 -0.76
N ARG A 112 36.23 13.24 -1.80
CA ARG A 112 35.36 12.07 -1.97
C ARG A 112 34.50 11.82 -0.74
N GLN A 113 33.89 12.88 -0.23
CA GLN A 113 33.15 12.88 1.02
C GLN A 113 31.80 13.57 0.85
N LEU A 114 30.74 12.91 1.29
CA LEU A 114 29.42 13.48 1.48
C LEU A 114 29.21 13.74 2.97
N THR A 115 28.71 14.92 3.31
CA THR A 115 28.29 15.27 4.68
C THR A 115 26.78 15.48 4.71
N LEU A 116 26.10 14.85 5.68
CA LEU A 116 24.70 15.09 6.03
C LEU A 116 24.63 15.71 7.42
N LYS A 117 23.89 16.81 7.53
CA LYS A 117 23.50 17.39 8.82
C LYS A 117 21.99 17.24 9.01
N ARG A 118 21.60 16.53 10.07
CA ARG A 118 20.22 16.21 10.47
C ARG A 118 20.10 16.28 11.99
N ASP A 119 19.06 16.91 12.53
CA ASP A 119 18.82 17.05 13.97
C ASP A 119 20.02 17.59 14.78
N GLY A 120 20.77 18.52 14.17
CA GLY A 120 21.98 19.10 14.77
C GLY A 120 23.16 18.13 14.88
N LYS A 121 23.07 16.93 14.30
CA LYS A 121 24.18 15.98 14.16
C LYS A 121 24.72 16.03 12.75
N GLU A 122 26.03 15.86 12.63
CA GLU A 122 26.73 15.77 11.35
C GLU A 122 27.27 14.36 11.17
N GLN A 123 27.03 13.78 9.99
CA GLN A 123 27.49 12.46 9.57
C GLN A 123 28.22 12.58 8.24
N ALA A 124 29.32 11.85 8.11
CA ALA A 124 30.11 11.82 6.88
C ALA A 124 30.08 10.42 6.26
N PHE A 125 29.91 10.38 4.94
CA PHE A 125 29.85 9.18 4.12
C PHE A 125 30.92 9.25 3.03
N ALA A 126 31.37 8.08 2.57
CA ALA A 126 32.21 8.01 1.39
C ALA A 126 31.39 8.42 0.16
N ALA A 127 32.04 9.12 -0.78
CA ALA A 127 31.45 9.46 -2.06
C ALA A 127 32.30 8.98 -3.24
N GLY A 128 31.62 8.62 -4.32
CA GLY A 128 32.17 8.19 -5.58
C GLY A 128 31.70 9.05 -6.74
N GLU A 129 32.05 8.61 -7.95
CA GLU A 129 31.69 9.28 -9.20
C GLU A 129 30.17 9.26 -9.50
N HIS A 130 29.48 8.27 -8.93
CA HIS A 130 28.03 8.06 -9.08
C HIS A 130 27.28 8.35 -7.76
N THR A 131 27.79 9.24 -6.92
CA THR A 131 27.07 9.70 -5.73
C THR A 131 26.10 10.81 -6.09
N PHE A 132 24.84 10.67 -5.67
CA PHE A 132 23.79 11.68 -5.80
C PHE A 132 23.27 12.13 -4.43
N LEU A 133 22.72 13.34 -4.36
CA LEU A 133 22.23 13.93 -3.10
C LEU A 133 20.72 13.77 -3.02
N MET A 134 20.28 12.75 -2.30
CA MET A 134 18.88 12.44 -2.06
C MET A 134 18.77 11.50 -0.86
N ASP A 135 17.71 11.62 -0.07
CA ASP A 135 17.39 10.68 1.02
C ASP A 135 15.88 10.65 1.23
N GLY A 136 15.30 9.44 1.27
CA GLY A 136 13.89 9.18 1.50
C GLY A 136 12.93 10.13 0.78
N TYR A 137 11.96 10.64 1.55
CA TYR A 137 10.88 11.53 1.09
C TYR A 137 11.42 12.86 0.52
N SER A 138 11.55 12.91 -0.81
CA SER A 138 12.12 14.04 -1.55
C SER A 138 11.11 14.59 -2.58
N PRO A 139 11.06 15.93 -2.81
CA PRO A 139 10.19 16.51 -3.84
C PRO A 139 10.50 15.99 -5.23
N VAL A 140 9.49 15.92 -6.08
CA VAL A 140 9.46 15.33 -7.43
C VAL A 140 10.51 15.94 -8.36
N ALA A 141 10.83 17.22 -8.19
CA ALA A 141 11.91 17.87 -8.92
C ALA A 141 13.29 17.21 -8.67
N MET A 142 13.52 16.63 -7.49
CA MET A 142 14.75 15.91 -7.18
C MET A 142 14.82 14.56 -7.91
N GLN A 143 13.70 13.82 -8.06
CA GLN A 143 13.63 12.62 -8.91
C GLN A 143 13.94 12.99 -10.37
N GLN A 144 13.45 14.14 -10.86
CA GLN A 144 13.82 14.63 -12.19
C GLN A 144 15.34 14.85 -12.32
N MET A 145 15.97 15.46 -11.31
CA MET A 145 17.42 15.68 -11.32
C MET A 145 18.22 14.38 -11.20
N LEU A 146 17.75 13.40 -10.41
CA LEU A 146 18.33 12.06 -10.33
C LEU A 146 18.34 11.38 -11.71
N MET A 147 17.21 11.44 -12.43
CA MET A 147 17.11 10.86 -13.77
C MET A 147 18.03 11.56 -14.77
N ARG A 148 18.12 12.90 -14.73
CA ARG A 148 19.06 13.66 -15.56
C ARG A 148 20.52 13.29 -15.26
N PHE A 149 20.88 13.17 -13.98
CA PHE A 149 22.19 12.71 -13.56
C PHE A 149 22.50 11.31 -14.08
N TRP A 150 21.59 10.36 -13.93
CA TRP A 150 21.75 8.99 -14.43
C TRP A 150 21.94 8.93 -15.95
N LEU A 151 21.11 9.66 -16.70
CA LEU A 151 21.21 9.75 -18.16
C LEU A 151 22.55 10.39 -18.59
N ALA A 152 22.95 11.48 -17.94
CA ALA A 152 24.17 12.21 -18.26
C ALA A 152 25.43 11.39 -17.93
N LYS A 153 25.41 10.58 -16.87
CA LYS A 153 26.50 9.65 -16.49
C LYS A 153 26.56 8.39 -17.37
N GLY A 154 25.75 8.30 -18.42
CA GLY A 154 25.76 7.15 -19.33
C GLY A 154 25.08 5.91 -18.76
N LYS A 155 24.05 6.10 -17.91
CA LYS A 155 23.20 5.04 -17.34
C LYS A 155 23.99 4.03 -16.48
N PRO A 156 24.69 4.48 -15.42
CA PRO A 156 25.41 3.55 -14.54
C PRO A 156 24.44 2.51 -13.94
N ALA A 157 24.97 1.33 -13.64
CA ALA A 157 24.19 0.21 -13.07
C ALA A 157 23.67 0.49 -11.65
N SER A 158 24.24 1.48 -10.97
CA SER A 158 23.86 1.89 -9.62
C SER A 158 24.28 3.32 -9.32
N ILE A 159 23.52 3.99 -8.47
CA ILE A 159 23.81 5.32 -7.91
C ILE A 159 23.88 5.19 -6.39
N GLU A 160 24.90 5.76 -5.78
CA GLU A 160 25.04 5.82 -4.33
C GLU A 160 24.31 7.06 -3.80
N ALA A 161 23.40 6.91 -2.84
CA ALA A 161 22.69 8.04 -2.19
C ALA A 161 22.68 7.87 -0.66
N PRO A 162 23.85 8.00 0.02
CA PRO A 162 23.92 7.82 1.47
C PRO A 162 23.07 8.86 2.22
N PRO A 163 22.42 8.51 3.34
CA PRO A 163 22.46 7.24 4.05
C PRO A 163 21.54 6.15 3.48
N GLY A 164 20.76 6.47 2.45
CA GLY A 164 19.81 5.57 1.82
C GLY A 164 20.46 4.38 1.12
N GLU A 165 19.60 3.56 0.52
CA GLU A 165 20.03 2.37 -0.19
C GLU A 165 20.66 2.71 -1.55
N THR A 166 21.26 1.71 -2.18
CA THR A 166 21.80 1.89 -3.53
C THR A 166 20.66 1.98 -4.53
N ILE A 167 20.60 3.10 -5.24
CA ILE A 167 19.56 3.34 -6.24
C ILE A 167 19.87 2.53 -7.51
N ARG A 168 18.84 1.88 -8.06
CA ARG A 168 18.88 1.24 -9.38
C ARG A 168 17.77 1.78 -10.25
N ILE A 169 18.06 1.97 -11.52
CA ILE A 169 17.13 2.49 -12.51
C ILE A 169 17.09 1.52 -13.69
N THR A 170 15.90 0.99 -13.99
CA THR A 170 15.67 0.01 -15.04
C THR A 170 14.69 0.58 -16.07
N PRO A 171 14.99 0.57 -17.37
CA PRO A 171 14.01 0.96 -18.39
C PRO A 171 12.80 0.03 -18.39
N THR A 172 11.61 0.61 -18.56
CA THR A 172 10.32 -0.11 -18.63
C THR A 172 9.53 0.27 -19.88
N THR A 173 8.20 0.23 -19.84
CA THR A 173 7.35 0.44 -21.01
C THR A 173 7.27 1.93 -21.38
N ASP A 174 7.70 2.24 -22.61
CA ASP A 174 7.47 3.54 -23.24
C ASP A 174 5.97 3.77 -23.50
N LEU A 175 5.50 5.00 -23.22
CA LEU A 175 4.12 5.41 -23.42
C LEU A 175 3.99 6.42 -24.56
N GLN A 176 2.83 6.37 -25.21
CA GLN A 176 2.40 7.34 -26.20
C GLN A 176 1.22 8.10 -25.62
N VAL A 177 1.42 9.37 -25.28
CA VAL A 177 0.41 10.20 -24.61
C VAL A 177 0.05 11.39 -25.47
N ASP A 178 -1.25 11.61 -25.68
CA ASP A 178 -1.75 12.78 -26.39
C ASP A 178 -1.86 13.98 -25.44
N VAL A 179 -0.99 14.96 -25.59
CA VAL A 179 -0.96 16.20 -24.81
C VAL A 179 -1.26 17.39 -25.69
N ALA A 180 -2.32 18.14 -25.37
CA ALA A 180 -2.74 19.33 -26.12
C ALA A 180 -2.82 19.10 -27.65
N GLY A 181 -3.30 17.91 -28.06
CA GLY A 181 -3.43 17.53 -29.47
C GLY A 181 -2.13 17.07 -30.16
N HIS A 182 -1.04 16.94 -29.42
CA HIS A 182 0.24 16.42 -29.89
C HIS A 182 0.55 15.09 -29.21
N ARG A 183 0.96 14.11 -30.01
CA ARG A 183 1.35 12.81 -29.49
C ARG A 183 2.81 12.86 -29.05
N THR A 184 3.05 12.67 -27.75
CA THR A 184 4.37 12.68 -27.13
C THR A 184 4.78 11.27 -26.75
N THR A 185 6.03 10.91 -27.05
CA THR A 185 6.65 9.67 -26.53
C THR A 185 7.22 9.96 -25.15
N LEU A 186 6.89 9.12 -24.19
CA LEU A 186 7.44 9.17 -22.84
C LEU A 186 8.17 7.86 -22.57
N HIS A 187 9.38 7.94 -22.04
CA HIS A 187 10.22 6.80 -21.71
C HIS A 187 10.00 6.35 -20.28
N GLY A 188 9.61 5.09 -20.10
CA GLY A 188 9.31 4.51 -18.79
C GLY A 188 10.56 4.02 -18.07
N TYR A 189 10.58 4.19 -16.75
CA TYR A 189 11.63 3.69 -15.87
C TYR A 189 11.04 3.23 -14.54
N GLU A 190 11.66 2.20 -13.98
CA GLU A 190 11.47 1.74 -12.61
C GLU A 190 12.70 2.13 -11.77
N VAL A 191 12.47 2.70 -10.59
CA VAL A 191 13.51 3.16 -9.66
C VAL A 191 13.35 2.44 -8.33
N THR A 192 14.41 1.78 -7.85
CA THR A 192 14.43 1.11 -6.54
C THR A 192 15.52 1.71 -5.66
N GLY A 193 15.38 1.59 -4.34
CA GLY A 193 16.39 2.04 -3.35
C GLY A 193 16.22 3.48 -2.86
N LEU A 194 15.10 4.13 -3.22
CA LEU A 194 14.69 5.43 -2.69
C LEU A 194 13.72 5.28 -1.51
N ASP A 195 12.76 4.36 -1.67
CA ASP A 195 11.85 3.88 -0.64
C ASP A 195 11.76 2.34 -0.76
N TRP A 196 11.04 1.68 0.15
CA TRP A 196 10.79 0.25 0.01
C TRP A 196 9.98 -0.04 -1.27
N GLY A 197 10.41 -1.05 -2.04
CA GLY A 197 9.79 -1.41 -3.31
C GLY A 197 10.15 -0.46 -4.47
N ALA A 198 9.47 -0.64 -5.59
CA ALA A 198 9.71 0.11 -6.82
C ALA A 198 8.85 1.37 -6.97
N GLU A 199 9.44 2.45 -7.49
CA GLU A 199 8.74 3.61 -8.04
C GLU A 199 8.74 3.55 -9.57
N ALA A 200 7.69 4.06 -10.21
CA ALA A 200 7.61 4.13 -11.67
C ALA A 200 7.57 5.59 -12.13
N LEU A 201 8.33 5.92 -13.18
CA LEU A 201 8.36 7.27 -13.72
C LEU A 201 8.49 7.31 -15.24
N TRP A 202 8.10 8.44 -15.84
CA TRP A 202 8.16 8.65 -17.29
C TRP A 202 8.81 9.97 -17.66
N MET A 203 9.82 9.92 -18.52
CA MET A 203 10.57 11.10 -18.99
C MET A 203 10.28 11.40 -20.46
N ASP A 204 10.17 12.67 -20.84
CA ASP A 204 10.12 13.05 -22.25
C ASP A 204 11.53 13.12 -22.89
N ASP A 205 11.58 13.32 -24.21
CA ASP A 205 12.82 13.48 -24.99
C ASP A 205 13.69 14.67 -24.54
N ALA A 206 13.09 15.66 -23.85
CA ALA A 206 13.79 16.82 -23.30
C ALA A 206 14.34 16.56 -21.89
N GLY A 207 14.22 15.34 -21.38
CA GLY A 207 14.65 14.98 -20.03
C GLY A 207 13.79 15.63 -18.94
N LYS A 208 12.51 15.92 -19.22
CA LYS A 208 11.55 16.37 -18.23
C LYS A 208 10.70 15.20 -17.74
N LEU A 209 10.49 15.15 -16.44
CA LEU A 209 9.63 14.17 -15.80
C LEU A 209 8.16 14.51 -16.11
N ALA A 210 7.43 13.59 -16.73
CA ALA A 210 6.02 13.76 -17.06
C ALA A 210 5.12 13.27 -15.92
N ALA A 211 5.44 12.11 -15.35
CA ALA A 211 4.71 11.49 -14.26
C ALA A 211 5.62 10.63 -13.39
N LEU A 212 5.29 10.57 -12.10
CA LEU A 212 5.85 9.69 -11.07
C LEU A 212 4.67 9.01 -10.37
N VAL A 213 4.75 7.69 -10.22
CA VAL A 213 3.85 6.86 -9.41
C VAL A 213 4.71 6.23 -8.32
N THR A 214 4.45 6.63 -7.08
CA THR A 214 5.23 6.27 -5.89
C THR A 214 4.29 6.15 -4.67
N ARG A 215 4.85 6.26 -3.47
CA ARG A 215 4.16 6.27 -2.19
C ARG A 215 4.60 7.46 -1.36
N ASP A 216 3.75 7.84 -0.41
CA ASP A 216 4.12 8.85 0.58
C ASP A 216 4.81 8.23 1.80
N ALA A 217 5.14 9.05 2.80
CA ALA A 217 5.78 8.57 4.03
C ALA A 217 4.88 7.62 4.86
N GLU A 218 3.59 7.52 4.54
CA GLU A 218 2.67 6.55 5.15
C GLU A 218 2.67 5.20 4.43
N GLN A 219 3.33 5.10 3.26
CA GLN A 219 3.25 3.99 2.31
C GLN A 219 1.93 3.93 1.52
N ASP A 220 1.15 5.02 1.53
CA ASP A 220 -0.07 5.15 0.74
C ASP A 220 0.28 5.55 -0.71
N HIS A 221 -0.58 5.16 -1.66
CA HIS A 221 -0.51 5.62 -3.06
C HIS A 221 -0.30 7.13 -3.19
N PHE A 222 0.79 7.53 -3.87
CA PHE A 222 1.14 8.92 -4.13
C PHE A 222 1.63 9.10 -5.57
N GLU A 223 1.04 10.04 -6.30
CA GLU A 223 1.42 10.34 -7.67
C GLU A 223 1.78 11.80 -7.83
N ALA A 224 2.68 12.08 -8.76
CA ALA A 224 2.98 13.44 -9.18
C ALA A 224 3.00 13.50 -10.69
N VAL A 225 2.10 14.31 -11.26
CA VAL A 225 1.95 14.43 -12.70
C VAL A 225 2.09 15.88 -13.10
N ARG A 226 2.95 16.15 -14.09
CA ARG A 226 3.09 17.49 -14.65
C ARG A 226 1.75 17.91 -15.21
N THR A 227 1.31 19.14 -14.93
CA THR A 227 -0.06 19.64 -15.22
C THR A 227 -0.59 19.27 -16.61
N ALA A 228 0.26 19.31 -17.64
CA ALA A 228 -0.14 18.98 -19.02
C ALA A 228 -0.53 17.50 -19.24
N TYR A 229 -0.04 16.59 -18.40
CA TYR A 229 -0.26 15.15 -18.46
C TYR A 229 -1.30 14.65 -17.44
N GLU A 230 -1.81 15.50 -16.54
CA GLU A 230 -2.74 15.10 -15.48
C GLU A 230 -3.97 14.31 -15.99
N PRO A 231 -4.59 14.64 -17.15
CA PRO A 231 -5.70 13.83 -17.68
C PRO A 231 -5.34 12.37 -17.99
N ALA A 232 -4.05 12.04 -18.08
CA ALA A 232 -3.53 10.70 -18.31
C ALA A 232 -3.11 9.97 -17.02
N LEU A 233 -3.38 10.50 -15.82
CA LEU A 233 -3.02 9.91 -14.53
C LEU A 233 -3.30 8.39 -14.44
N GLY A 234 -4.54 7.99 -14.76
CA GLY A 234 -4.93 6.57 -14.73
C GLY A 234 -4.15 5.71 -15.73
N LEU A 235 -3.61 6.25 -16.83
CA LEU A 235 -2.73 5.48 -17.73
C LEU A 235 -1.40 5.16 -17.05
N PHE A 236 -0.79 6.13 -16.36
CA PHE A 236 0.47 5.94 -15.67
C PHE A 236 0.35 4.91 -14.56
N ILE A 237 -0.70 4.98 -13.74
CA ILE A 237 -0.91 4.04 -12.64
C ILE A 237 -1.10 2.60 -13.15
N ARG A 238 -1.95 2.41 -14.16
CA ARG A 238 -2.14 1.07 -14.76
C ARG A 238 -0.85 0.53 -15.36
N GLN A 239 -0.02 1.38 -15.96
CA GLN A 239 1.25 0.94 -16.55
C GLN A 239 2.29 0.62 -15.48
N ALA A 240 2.39 1.44 -14.41
CA ALA A 240 3.25 1.18 -13.26
C ALA A 240 2.96 -0.21 -12.66
N ALA A 241 1.69 -0.49 -12.34
CA ALA A 241 1.28 -1.77 -11.76
C ALA A 241 1.67 -2.96 -12.65
N LYS A 242 1.52 -2.84 -13.97
CA LYS A 242 1.87 -3.90 -14.93
C LYS A 242 3.37 -4.12 -15.03
N ASP A 243 4.14 -3.05 -15.15
CA ASP A 243 5.59 -3.13 -15.29
C ASP A 243 6.22 -3.71 -14.01
N SER A 244 5.79 -3.25 -12.83
CA SER A 244 6.31 -3.74 -11.56
C SER A 244 5.92 -5.20 -11.26
N LEU A 245 4.72 -5.64 -11.65
CA LEU A 245 4.36 -7.07 -11.59
C LEU A 245 5.25 -7.93 -12.51
N ALA A 246 5.56 -7.44 -13.71
CA ALA A 246 6.44 -8.13 -14.64
C ALA A 246 7.89 -8.20 -14.11
N SER A 247 8.38 -7.11 -13.51
CA SER A 247 9.67 -7.07 -12.79
C SER A 247 9.72 -8.12 -11.68
N LEU A 248 8.72 -8.15 -10.79
CA LEU A 248 8.65 -9.12 -9.69
C LEU A 248 8.56 -10.57 -10.19
N GLU A 249 7.79 -10.85 -11.24
CA GLU A 249 7.72 -12.19 -11.82
C GLU A 249 9.10 -12.64 -12.35
N HIS A 250 9.81 -11.74 -13.03
CA HIS A 250 11.14 -12.02 -13.56
C HIS A 250 12.15 -12.32 -12.44
N LEU A 251 12.17 -11.48 -11.40
CA LEU A 251 13.06 -11.62 -10.25
C LEU A 251 12.72 -12.86 -9.39
N GLY A 252 11.43 -13.18 -9.27
CA GLY A 252 10.89 -14.24 -8.43
C GLY A 252 10.88 -15.64 -9.05
N THR A 253 11.50 -15.85 -10.22
CA THR A 253 11.52 -17.16 -10.90
C THR A 253 12.04 -18.33 -10.05
N LYS A 254 12.88 -18.05 -9.03
CA LYS A 254 13.39 -19.07 -8.09
C LYS A 254 12.49 -19.30 -6.88
N ALA A 255 11.55 -18.39 -6.59
CA ALA A 255 10.65 -18.46 -5.44
C ALA A 255 9.35 -19.22 -5.75
N ARG A 256 9.10 -19.50 -7.04
CA ARG A 256 7.88 -20.13 -7.56
C ARG A 256 8.24 -21.37 -8.37
N GLN A 257 7.62 -22.50 -8.01
CA GLN A 257 7.48 -23.63 -8.91
C GLN A 257 6.16 -23.47 -9.67
N PRO A 258 6.17 -23.38 -11.00
CA PRO A 258 4.96 -23.19 -11.78
C PRO A 258 3.99 -24.35 -11.56
N ALA A 259 2.69 -24.10 -11.78
CA ALA A 259 1.65 -25.08 -11.57
C ALA A 259 1.95 -26.38 -12.33
N ALA A 260 2.21 -27.46 -11.59
CA ALA A 260 2.39 -28.77 -12.18
C ALA A 260 1.02 -29.28 -12.65
N LYS A 261 0.99 -29.93 -13.83
CA LYS A 261 -0.23 -30.60 -14.31
C LYS A 261 -0.78 -31.61 -13.30
N ARG A 262 0.12 -32.27 -12.57
CA ARG A 262 -0.19 -33.26 -11.53
C ARG A 262 0.75 -33.09 -10.35
N LEU A 263 0.19 -32.79 -9.18
CA LEU A 263 0.94 -32.60 -7.93
C LEU A 263 0.29 -33.41 -6.80
N ALA A 264 1.10 -34.08 -5.99
CA ALA A 264 0.66 -34.84 -4.84
C ALA A 264 1.36 -34.31 -3.60
N ILE A 265 0.61 -34.03 -2.54
CA ILE A 265 1.16 -33.75 -1.20
C ILE A 265 0.85 -34.96 -0.34
N THR A 266 1.88 -35.74 0.01
CA THR A 266 1.74 -37.05 0.67
C THR A 266 2.00 -36.96 2.17
N HIS A 267 1.43 -37.89 2.95
CA HIS A 267 1.72 -38.09 4.38
C HIS A 267 1.42 -36.90 5.30
N VAL A 268 0.55 -35.97 4.90
CA VAL A 268 0.16 -34.83 5.73
C VAL A 268 -0.84 -35.22 6.82
N THR A 269 -0.88 -34.44 7.89
CA THR A 269 -2.09 -34.32 8.71
C THR A 269 -3.00 -33.28 8.08
N LEU A 270 -4.11 -33.73 7.48
CA LEU A 270 -5.04 -32.86 6.78
C LEU A 270 -6.06 -32.24 7.74
N ILE A 271 -6.09 -30.91 7.78
CA ILE A 271 -7.13 -30.08 8.40
C ILE A 271 -7.86 -29.39 7.25
N ASP A 272 -9.03 -29.88 6.86
CA ASP A 272 -9.66 -29.46 5.60
C ASP A 272 -10.48 -28.15 5.68
N GLY A 273 -10.57 -27.51 6.85
CA GLY A 273 -11.30 -26.25 7.06
C GLY A 273 -12.82 -26.40 7.20
N THR A 274 -13.35 -27.63 7.12
CA THR A 274 -14.80 -27.88 7.30
C THR A 274 -15.24 -27.87 8.76
N GLY A 275 -14.29 -27.91 9.70
CA GLY A 275 -14.53 -28.13 11.13
C GLY A 275 -14.50 -29.61 11.53
N ALA A 276 -14.34 -30.53 10.56
CA ALA A 276 -14.13 -31.95 10.85
C ALA A 276 -12.78 -32.19 11.55
N ALA A 277 -12.68 -33.33 12.24
CA ALA A 277 -11.46 -33.73 12.92
C ALA A 277 -10.29 -33.94 11.92
N PRO A 278 -9.04 -33.61 12.30
CA PRO A 278 -7.88 -33.80 11.42
C PRO A 278 -7.69 -35.25 10.98
N ARG A 279 -7.24 -35.44 9.73
CA ARG A 279 -6.97 -36.75 9.13
C ARG A 279 -5.48 -36.97 8.96
N ALA A 280 -4.89 -37.78 9.83
CA ALA A 280 -3.48 -38.15 9.78
C ALA A 280 -3.14 -39.02 8.55
N ASN A 281 -1.90 -38.92 8.08
CA ASN A 281 -1.34 -39.71 6.98
C ASN A 281 -2.24 -39.71 5.73
N THR A 282 -2.53 -38.50 5.24
CA THR A 282 -3.38 -38.28 4.07
C THR A 282 -2.54 -37.83 2.88
N THR A 283 -2.93 -38.26 1.69
CA THR A 283 -2.39 -37.77 0.42
C THR A 283 -3.45 -36.94 -0.31
N VAL A 284 -3.10 -35.72 -0.69
CA VAL A 284 -3.94 -34.82 -1.50
C VAL A 284 -3.38 -34.76 -2.92
N LEU A 285 -4.20 -35.12 -3.89
CA LEU A 285 -3.87 -35.14 -5.31
C LEU A 285 -4.49 -33.91 -5.99
N MET A 286 -3.71 -33.26 -6.83
CA MET A 286 -4.11 -32.10 -7.61
C MET A 286 -3.87 -32.35 -9.09
N GLU A 287 -4.82 -31.94 -9.93
CA GLU A 287 -4.69 -31.91 -11.37
C GLU A 287 -5.15 -30.55 -11.90
N ASP A 288 -4.34 -29.92 -12.75
CA ASP A 288 -4.63 -28.63 -13.40
C ASP A 288 -5.13 -27.55 -12.41
N GLY A 289 -4.46 -27.44 -11.25
CA GLY A 289 -4.75 -26.44 -10.22
C GLY A 289 -6.02 -26.70 -9.39
N ARG A 290 -6.61 -27.89 -9.49
CA ARG A 290 -7.77 -28.32 -8.69
C ARG A 290 -7.47 -29.58 -7.89
N ILE A 291 -8.15 -29.73 -6.76
CA ILE A 291 -8.06 -30.92 -5.90
C ILE A 291 -8.80 -32.07 -6.60
N ALA A 292 -8.05 -33.05 -7.10
CA ALA A 292 -8.58 -34.19 -7.84
C ALA A 292 -8.93 -35.38 -6.93
N GLY A 293 -8.28 -35.50 -5.77
CA GLY A 293 -8.52 -36.61 -4.85
C GLY A 293 -7.91 -36.42 -3.47
N ILE A 294 -8.52 -37.06 -2.47
CA ILE A 294 -8.01 -37.11 -1.09
C ILE A 294 -8.02 -38.57 -0.66
N VAL A 295 -6.84 -39.12 -0.37
CA VAL A 295 -6.64 -40.55 -0.16
C VAL A 295 -6.00 -40.78 1.21
N ALA A 296 -6.58 -41.65 2.02
CA ALA A 296 -6.04 -42.02 3.33
C ALA A 296 -4.96 -43.12 3.22
N GLY A 297 -3.96 -43.03 4.11
CA GLY A 297 -2.89 -44.03 4.29
C GLY A 297 -1.67 -43.83 3.38
N GLU A 298 -0.73 -44.76 3.47
CA GLU A 298 0.57 -44.75 2.76
C GLU A 298 0.48 -45.12 1.26
N LYS A 299 -0.67 -44.84 0.63
CA LYS A 299 -0.80 -45.10 -0.80
C LYS A 299 0.07 -44.13 -1.56
N GLN A 300 1.10 -44.67 -2.22
CA GLN A 300 1.90 -43.91 -3.18
C GLN A 300 0.98 -43.27 -4.22
N PRO A 301 1.21 -42.00 -4.58
CA PRO A 301 0.46 -41.37 -5.66
C PRO A 301 0.68 -42.14 -6.97
N PRO A 302 -0.29 -42.11 -7.91
CA PRO A 302 -0.10 -42.70 -9.23
C PRO A 302 1.14 -42.15 -9.94
N ASP A 303 1.68 -42.91 -10.89
CA ASP A 303 2.80 -42.46 -11.72
C ASP A 303 2.49 -41.12 -12.41
N GLY A 304 3.50 -40.24 -12.48
CA GLY A 304 3.42 -38.96 -13.18
C GLY A 304 2.97 -37.77 -12.32
N TYR A 305 2.81 -37.94 -11.02
CA TYR A 305 2.64 -36.85 -10.06
C TYR A 305 4.00 -36.32 -9.59
N ASN A 306 4.19 -34.99 -9.63
CA ASN A 306 5.22 -34.36 -8.81
C ASN A 306 4.82 -34.53 -7.34
N THR A 307 5.77 -34.85 -6.45
CA THR A 307 5.43 -35.18 -5.06
C THR A 307 6.13 -34.24 -4.08
N ILE A 308 5.36 -33.74 -3.12
CA ILE A 308 5.82 -33.03 -1.92
C ILE A 308 5.56 -33.96 -0.73
N ASP A 309 6.61 -34.33 -0.01
CA ASP A 309 6.46 -35.11 1.22
C ASP A 309 6.12 -34.19 2.40
N GLY A 310 4.93 -34.39 2.96
CA GLY A 310 4.40 -33.65 4.10
C GLY A 310 4.50 -34.41 5.42
N THR A 311 5.38 -35.41 5.51
CA THR A 311 5.61 -36.17 6.75
C THR A 311 5.87 -35.23 7.93
N GLY A 312 5.05 -35.35 8.98
CA GLY A 312 5.14 -34.51 10.18
C GLY A 312 4.56 -33.10 10.05
N LYS A 313 4.01 -32.76 8.87
CA LYS A 313 3.47 -31.44 8.55
C LYS A 313 1.94 -31.46 8.49
N PHE A 314 1.35 -30.27 8.55
CA PHE A 314 -0.10 -30.06 8.60
C PHE A 314 -0.54 -29.30 7.36
N LEU A 315 -1.55 -29.81 6.66
CA LEU A 315 -2.09 -29.16 5.47
C LEU A 315 -3.43 -28.51 5.82
N ILE A 316 -3.50 -27.19 5.64
CA ILE A 316 -4.70 -26.36 5.86
C ILE A 316 -5.14 -25.71 4.53
N PRO A 317 -6.41 -25.24 4.38
CA PRO A 317 -6.78 -24.42 3.25
C PRO A 317 -5.94 -23.13 3.21
N GLY A 318 -5.78 -22.56 2.02
CA GLY A 318 -5.14 -21.26 1.83
C GLY A 318 -5.83 -20.19 2.68
N LEU A 319 -5.05 -19.36 3.36
CA LEU A 319 -5.59 -18.32 4.25
C LEU A 319 -6.17 -17.15 3.43
N TRP A 320 -7.16 -16.50 4.02
CA TRP A 320 -7.84 -15.31 3.51
C TRP A 320 -7.63 -14.14 4.45
N ASP A 321 -7.14 -13.02 3.93
CA ASP A 321 -7.19 -11.73 4.63
C ASP A 321 -8.37 -10.92 4.07
N MET A 322 -9.41 -10.74 4.88
CA MET A 322 -10.62 -10.03 4.46
C MET A 322 -10.51 -8.51 4.54
N HIS A 323 -9.40 -7.95 5.01
CA HIS A 323 -9.23 -6.50 5.04
C HIS A 323 -7.80 -6.13 4.68
N ALA A 324 -7.49 -6.31 3.41
CA ALA A 324 -6.24 -5.83 2.85
C ALA A 324 -6.39 -4.40 2.32
N HIS A 325 -5.30 -3.65 2.42
CA HIS A 325 -5.02 -2.47 1.62
C HIS A 325 -3.81 -2.81 0.76
N TYR A 326 -4.05 -3.32 -0.45
CA TYR A 326 -2.98 -3.82 -1.32
C TYR A 326 -2.28 -2.64 -1.99
N GLU A 327 -1.51 -1.84 -1.25
CA GLU A 327 -0.93 -0.57 -1.73
C GLU A 327 0.19 -0.76 -2.78
N GLN A 328 0.76 -1.97 -2.91
CA GLN A 328 2.00 -2.21 -3.67
C GLN A 328 2.04 -3.63 -4.23
N VAL A 329 2.74 -3.83 -5.35
CA VAL A 329 2.84 -5.16 -5.99
C VAL A 329 3.67 -6.13 -5.14
N GLU A 330 4.59 -5.61 -4.34
CA GLU A 330 5.46 -6.32 -3.39
C GLU A 330 4.67 -7.00 -2.26
N TRP A 331 3.41 -6.59 -2.00
CA TRP A 331 2.54 -7.33 -1.09
C TRP A 331 2.23 -8.73 -1.57
N GLY A 332 2.29 -8.99 -2.88
CA GLY A 332 2.00 -10.30 -3.45
C GLY A 332 2.91 -11.40 -2.90
N PRO A 333 4.24 -11.27 -3.03
CA PRO A 333 5.19 -12.15 -2.39
C PRO A 333 5.02 -12.24 -0.87
N VAL A 334 4.77 -11.13 -0.18
CA VAL A 334 4.57 -11.07 1.29
C VAL A 334 3.39 -11.95 1.74
N TYR A 335 2.22 -11.81 1.11
CA TYR A 335 1.04 -12.60 1.44
C TYR A 335 1.25 -14.08 1.16
N LEU A 336 1.80 -14.41 -0.02
CA LEU A 336 2.05 -15.81 -0.36
C LEU A 336 3.08 -16.45 0.58
N ALA A 337 4.10 -15.72 1.02
CA ALA A 337 5.09 -16.21 1.96
C ALA A 337 4.48 -16.51 3.36
N SER A 338 3.43 -15.79 3.75
CA SER A 338 2.68 -16.04 5.00
C SER A 338 1.50 -16.99 4.86
N GLY A 339 1.31 -17.62 3.69
CA GLY A 339 0.23 -18.59 3.47
C GLY A 339 -1.12 -17.96 3.12
N VAL A 340 -1.17 -16.65 2.91
CA VAL A 340 -2.35 -15.94 2.43
C VAL A 340 -2.46 -16.10 0.91
N THR A 341 -3.52 -16.79 0.48
CA THR A 341 -3.77 -17.13 -0.93
C THR A 341 -4.88 -16.30 -1.55
N THR A 342 -5.68 -15.64 -0.72
CA THR A 342 -6.74 -14.73 -1.15
C THR A 342 -6.77 -13.51 -0.24
N VAL A 343 -6.97 -12.34 -0.82
CA VAL A 343 -7.19 -11.09 -0.09
C VAL A 343 -8.48 -10.43 -0.58
N ARG A 344 -9.22 -9.80 0.32
CA ARG A 344 -10.23 -8.81 -0.05
C ARG A 344 -9.62 -7.43 0.14
N ASP A 345 -9.35 -6.76 -0.97
CA ASP A 345 -8.92 -5.37 -0.96
C ASP A 345 -10.12 -4.48 -0.61
N CYS A 346 -10.01 -3.81 0.54
CA CYS A 346 -11.06 -3.03 1.18
C CYS A 346 -10.88 -1.52 0.90
N GLY A 347 -10.71 -1.18 -0.37
CA GLY A 347 -10.66 0.19 -0.83
C GLY A 347 -9.24 0.61 -1.14
N ASN A 348 -9.05 0.91 -2.42
CA ASN A 348 -7.76 1.19 -3.02
C ASN A 348 -8.02 2.06 -4.27
N GLU A 349 -6.95 2.56 -4.87
CA GLU A 349 -7.03 3.28 -6.12
C GLU A 349 -7.54 2.38 -7.25
N PHE A 350 -8.62 2.81 -7.92
CA PHE A 350 -9.34 1.98 -8.87
C PHE A 350 -8.46 1.44 -10.00
N ASP A 351 -7.63 2.30 -10.60
CA ASP A 351 -6.81 1.94 -11.75
C ASP A 351 -5.66 0.99 -11.34
N PHE A 352 -5.09 1.19 -10.15
CA PHE A 352 -4.08 0.30 -9.57
C PHE A 352 -4.65 -1.10 -9.31
N ILE A 353 -5.64 -1.21 -8.40
CA ILE A 353 -6.07 -2.51 -7.88
C ILE A 353 -6.71 -3.39 -8.96
N THR A 354 -7.45 -2.78 -9.89
CA THR A 354 -8.05 -3.54 -11.00
C THR A 354 -6.98 -4.05 -11.96
N SER A 355 -5.91 -3.28 -12.21
CA SER A 355 -4.79 -3.72 -13.04
C SER A 355 -4.01 -4.86 -12.38
N VAL A 356 -3.72 -4.74 -11.08
CA VAL A 356 -3.01 -5.80 -10.35
C VAL A 356 -3.81 -7.09 -10.37
N ARG A 357 -5.11 -7.03 -10.01
CA ARG A 357 -5.99 -8.20 -10.05
C ARG A 357 -6.03 -8.83 -11.45
N ASP A 358 -6.28 -8.03 -12.49
CA ASP A 358 -6.47 -8.58 -13.84
C ASP A 358 -5.21 -9.29 -14.35
N VAL A 359 -4.01 -8.74 -14.07
CA VAL A 359 -2.73 -9.38 -14.39
C VAL A 359 -2.56 -10.70 -13.63
N LEU A 360 -2.86 -10.72 -12.34
CA LEU A 360 -2.79 -11.93 -11.51
C LEU A 360 -3.81 -13.00 -11.93
N ASP A 361 -5.03 -12.62 -12.28
CA ASP A 361 -6.09 -13.51 -12.77
C ASP A 361 -5.74 -14.13 -14.13
N GLU A 362 -4.95 -13.44 -14.96
CA GLU A 362 -4.37 -13.97 -16.20
C GLU A 362 -3.19 -14.94 -15.94
N GLY A 363 -2.74 -15.09 -14.69
CA GLY A 363 -1.67 -16.00 -14.28
C GLY A 363 -0.26 -15.40 -14.38
N HIS A 364 -0.17 -14.08 -14.57
CA HIS A 364 1.06 -13.30 -14.63
C HIS A 364 1.33 -12.62 -13.28
N GLY A 365 2.58 -12.51 -12.86
CA GLY A 365 2.94 -11.99 -11.54
C GLY A 365 3.02 -13.04 -10.42
N ILE A 366 3.30 -12.55 -9.21
CA ILE A 366 3.39 -13.34 -7.97
C ILE A 366 2.51 -12.64 -6.94
N GLY A 367 1.38 -13.23 -6.60
CA GLY A 367 0.48 -12.68 -5.59
C GLY A 367 -0.73 -13.57 -5.31
N PRO A 368 -1.49 -13.27 -4.23
CA PRO A 368 -2.72 -13.96 -3.92
C PRO A 368 -3.83 -13.59 -4.92
N ARG A 369 -4.94 -14.34 -4.89
CA ARG A 369 -6.19 -13.91 -5.52
C ARG A 369 -6.69 -12.63 -4.86
N ILE A 370 -7.11 -11.64 -5.65
CA ILE A 370 -7.63 -10.37 -5.13
C ILE A 370 -9.14 -10.26 -5.38
N LEU A 371 -9.91 -10.13 -4.30
CA LEU A 371 -11.32 -9.75 -4.34
C LEU A 371 -11.42 -8.24 -4.12
N VAL A 372 -12.02 -7.52 -5.07
CA VAL A 372 -12.15 -6.06 -4.97
C VAL A 372 -13.45 -5.70 -4.24
N ALA A 373 -13.33 -5.02 -3.10
CA ALA A 373 -14.41 -4.26 -2.48
C ALA A 373 -14.25 -2.78 -2.87
N GLY A 374 -15.02 -2.34 -3.87
CA GLY A 374 -14.87 -0.99 -4.42
C GLY A 374 -15.19 0.10 -3.41
N ILE A 375 -14.39 1.15 -3.31
CA ILE A 375 -14.59 2.22 -2.33
C ILE A 375 -15.42 3.38 -2.88
N VAL A 376 -16.33 3.90 -2.05
CA VAL A 376 -17.05 5.15 -2.33
C VAL A 376 -17.04 6.04 -1.09
N ASP A 377 -16.69 7.31 -1.27
CA ASP A 377 -16.69 8.32 -0.21
C ASP A 377 -17.47 9.58 -0.61
N GLY A 378 -17.83 10.41 0.37
CA GLY A 378 -18.40 11.73 0.13
C GLY A 378 -17.31 12.80 0.00
N THR A 379 -17.63 13.98 -0.55
CA THR A 379 -16.70 15.11 -0.47
C THR A 379 -16.72 15.74 0.92
N GLY A 380 -15.53 16.04 1.45
CA GLY A 380 -15.36 16.54 2.80
C GLY A 380 -13.89 16.71 3.21
N PRO A 381 -13.66 17.19 4.44
CA PRO A 381 -12.32 17.47 4.95
C PRO A 381 -11.47 16.21 5.17
N ILE A 382 -12.10 15.04 5.34
CA ILE A 382 -11.42 13.76 5.55
C ILE A 382 -11.64 12.77 4.40
N THR A 383 -12.03 13.26 3.22
CA THR A 383 -12.18 12.42 2.01
C THR A 383 -10.89 11.70 1.71
N LEU A 384 -10.96 10.40 1.44
CA LEU A 384 -9.79 9.58 1.14
C LEU A 384 -9.40 9.62 -0.35
N GLY A 385 -10.20 8.99 -1.23
CA GLY A 385 -9.81 8.73 -2.62
C GLY A 385 -10.51 9.59 -3.68
N ALA A 386 -10.13 9.38 -4.95
CA ALA A 386 -10.64 10.12 -6.10
C ALA A 386 -12.09 9.78 -6.51
N ILE A 387 -12.60 8.62 -6.08
CA ILE A 387 -13.96 8.18 -6.39
C ILE A 387 -14.90 8.64 -5.29
N THR A 388 -15.62 9.72 -5.57
CA THR A 388 -16.58 10.32 -4.64
C THR A 388 -17.99 10.35 -5.21
N ALA A 389 -18.99 10.48 -4.33
CA ALA A 389 -20.38 10.71 -4.69
C ALA A 389 -21.07 11.62 -3.67
N ASP A 390 -21.78 12.63 -4.16
CA ASP A 390 -22.51 13.59 -3.34
C ASP A 390 -24.02 13.65 -3.65
N THR A 391 -24.44 12.92 -4.68
CA THR A 391 -25.82 12.80 -5.12
C THR A 391 -26.21 11.33 -5.32
N PRO A 392 -27.52 10.99 -5.30
CA PRO A 392 -27.98 9.63 -5.59
C PRO A 392 -27.51 9.10 -6.95
N GLN A 393 -27.48 9.95 -7.98
CA GLN A 393 -27.08 9.57 -9.33
C GLN A 393 -25.59 9.23 -9.40
N GLU A 394 -24.74 10.01 -8.75
CA GLU A 394 -23.30 9.72 -8.65
C GLU A 394 -23.05 8.45 -7.87
N ALA A 395 -23.74 8.27 -6.73
CA ALA A 395 -23.61 7.08 -5.90
C ALA A 395 -23.95 5.80 -6.70
N ILE A 396 -25.06 5.82 -7.45
CA ILE A 396 -25.44 4.72 -8.36
C ILE A 396 -24.36 4.49 -9.43
N ALA A 397 -23.85 5.56 -10.04
CA ALA A 397 -22.82 5.44 -11.08
C ALA A 397 -21.51 4.83 -10.55
N VAL A 398 -21.11 5.15 -9.31
CA VAL A 398 -19.94 4.55 -8.67
C VAL A 398 -20.14 3.06 -8.44
N VAL A 399 -21.29 2.64 -7.89
CA VAL A 399 -21.58 1.21 -7.69
C VAL A 399 -21.56 0.47 -9.03
N GLN A 400 -22.17 1.03 -10.08
CA GLN A 400 -22.17 0.45 -11.43
C GLN A 400 -20.77 0.36 -12.03
N ARG A 401 -19.91 1.36 -11.81
CA ARG A 401 -18.50 1.35 -12.23
C ARG A 401 -17.76 0.16 -11.62
N TYR A 402 -17.85 -0.02 -10.31
CA TYR A 402 -17.19 -1.14 -9.63
C TYR A 402 -17.78 -2.49 -10.01
N LYS A 403 -19.10 -2.59 -10.18
CA LYS A 403 -19.72 -3.82 -10.69
C LYS A 403 -19.18 -4.20 -12.06
N LYS A 404 -19.07 -3.21 -12.97
CA LYS A 404 -18.52 -3.42 -14.33
C LYS A 404 -17.06 -3.87 -14.27
N ALA A 405 -16.31 -3.40 -13.29
CA ALA A 405 -14.94 -3.82 -13.03
C ALA A 405 -14.84 -5.15 -12.26
N GLY A 406 -15.93 -5.90 -12.04
CA GLY A 406 -15.90 -7.21 -11.40
C GLY A 406 -15.87 -7.21 -9.87
N ALA A 407 -16.07 -6.06 -9.21
CA ALA A 407 -16.16 -6.02 -7.75
C ALA A 407 -17.34 -6.87 -7.24
N LEU A 408 -17.13 -7.53 -6.10
CA LEU A 408 -18.15 -8.35 -5.42
C LEU A 408 -18.86 -7.57 -4.30
N GLN A 409 -18.25 -6.49 -3.84
CA GLN A 409 -18.70 -5.70 -2.71
C GLN A 409 -18.38 -4.21 -2.92
N ILE A 410 -19.11 -3.34 -2.23
CA ILE A 410 -18.80 -1.91 -2.10
C ILE A 410 -18.43 -1.59 -0.64
N LYS A 411 -17.31 -0.91 -0.43
CA LYS A 411 -16.92 -0.27 0.84
C LYS A 411 -17.38 1.18 0.86
N ILE A 412 -18.21 1.55 1.83
CA ILE A 412 -18.55 2.95 2.11
C ILE A 412 -17.57 3.51 3.14
N TYR A 413 -17.11 4.75 2.92
CA TYR A 413 -16.13 5.41 3.77
C TYR A 413 -16.71 6.58 4.61
N SER A 414 -15.88 7.12 5.51
CA SER A 414 -16.30 7.97 6.61
C SER A 414 -16.96 9.30 6.22
N SER A 415 -16.62 9.88 5.07
CA SER A 415 -17.15 11.18 4.61
C SER A 415 -18.47 11.05 3.87
N MET A 416 -18.95 9.83 3.63
CA MET A 416 -20.22 9.59 2.95
C MET A 416 -21.37 10.26 3.70
N LYS A 417 -22.32 10.83 2.95
CA LYS A 417 -23.52 11.41 3.57
C LYS A 417 -24.48 10.29 4.00
N PRO A 418 -24.96 10.26 5.26
CA PRO A 418 -25.85 9.21 5.76
C PRO A 418 -27.07 8.93 4.87
N GLU A 419 -27.66 9.96 4.25
CA GLU A 419 -28.80 9.84 3.35
C GLU A 419 -28.52 9.10 2.03
N LEU A 420 -27.25 8.94 1.65
CA LEU A 420 -26.85 8.22 0.44
C LEU A 420 -26.57 6.74 0.71
N VAL A 421 -26.37 6.33 1.97
CA VAL A 421 -26.19 4.92 2.35
C VAL A 421 -27.30 4.02 1.81
N PRO A 422 -28.60 4.28 2.04
CA PRO A 422 -29.67 3.42 1.50
C PRO A 422 -29.75 3.42 -0.04
N VAL A 423 -29.20 4.44 -0.71
CA VAL A 423 -29.14 4.48 -2.18
C VAL A 423 -28.05 3.53 -2.69
N ILE A 424 -26.88 3.58 -2.06
CA ILE A 424 -25.73 2.73 -2.40
C ILE A 424 -26.06 1.26 -2.14
N THR A 425 -26.62 0.94 -0.97
CA THR A 425 -26.99 -0.44 -0.59
C THR A 425 -28.05 -1.01 -1.52
N ALA A 426 -29.11 -0.25 -1.83
CA ALA A 426 -30.14 -0.68 -2.77
C ALA A 426 -29.58 -0.99 -4.17
N GLU A 427 -28.69 -0.16 -4.70
CA GLU A 427 -28.09 -0.40 -6.02
C GLU A 427 -27.10 -1.57 -6.00
N ALA A 428 -26.28 -1.69 -4.95
CA ALA A 428 -25.36 -2.81 -4.78
C ALA A 428 -26.11 -4.14 -4.73
N HIS A 429 -27.16 -4.24 -3.89
CA HIS A 429 -28.00 -5.43 -3.78
C HIS A 429 -28.72 -5.74 -5.10
N ARG A 430 -29.22 -4.73 -5.81
CA ARG A 430 -29.83 -4.90 -7.14
C ARG A 430 -28.86 -5.51 -8.16
N LEU A 431 -27.56 -5.21 -8.03
CA LEU A 431 -26.48 -5.75 -8.86
C LEU A 431 -25.85 -7.05 -8.30
N GLY A 432 -26.40 -7.59 -7.22
CA GLY A 432 -25.93 -8.80 -6.56
C GLY A 432 -24.56 -8.63 -5.88
N MET A 433 -24.24 -7.41 -5.43
CA MET A 433 -23.09 -7.10 -4.60
C MET A 433 -23.53 -6.94 -3.14
N THR A 434 -22.60 -7.10 -2.21
CA THR A 434 -22.80 -6.73 -0.80
C THR A 434 -22.23 -5.34 -0.49
N VAL A 435 -22.54 -4.79 0.68
CA VAL A 435 -21.99 -3.53 1.18
C VAL A 435 -21.32 -3.76 2.55
N THR A 436 -20.10 -3.27 2.67
CA THR A 436 -19.33 -3.19 3.91
C THR A 436 -18.85 -1.77 4.11
N GLY A 437 -18.22 -1.46 5.24
CA GLY A 437 -17.42 -0.25 5.32
C GLY A 437 -17.24 0.29 6.72
N HIS A 438 -16.70 1.50 6.73
CA HIS A 438 -16.79 2.37 7.89
C HIS A 438 -18.24 2.78 8.12
N ILE A 439 -18.51 3.27 9.33
CA ILE A 439 -19.78 3.94 9.60
C ILE A 439 -19.59 5.43 9.28
N PRO A 440 -20.41 6.02 8.38
CA PRO A 440 -20.28 7.42 8.02
C PRO A 440 -20.47 8.37 9.22
N GLN A 441 -19.84 9.54 9.16
CA GLN A 441 -20.01 10.54 10.22
C GLN A 441 -21.49 10.93 10.39
N GLY A 442 -21.95 10.96 11.65
CA GLY A 442 -23.35 11.24 11.99
C GLY A 442 -24.29 10.03 11.92
N MET A 443 -23.76 8.84 11.62
CA MET A 443 -24.49 7.57 11.64
C MET A 443 -23.93 6.63 12.72
N THR A 444 -24.74 5.69 13.20
CA THR A 444 -24.33 4.61 14.11
C THR A 444 -24.33 3.27 13.38
N ALA A 445 -23.54 2.29 13.85
CA ALA A 445 -23.52 0.95 13.26
C ALA A 445 -24.91 0.29 13.13
N PRO A 446 -25.81 0.36 14.15
CA PRO A 446 -27.18 -0.13 14.00
C PRO A 446 -28.03 0.61 12.97
N GLN A 447 -27.73 1.88 12.66
CA GLN A 447 -28.42 2.60 11.58
C GLN A 447 -27.92 2.11 10.21
N ALA A 448 -26.60 1.99 10.02
CA ALA A 448 -26.03 1.48 8.77
C ALA A 448 -26.55 0.08 8.42
N VAL A 449 -26.67 -0.83 9.40
CA VAL A 449 -27.25 -2.17 9.19
C VAL A 449 -28.73 -2.10 8.80
N ARG A 450 -29.52 -1.22 9.42
CA ARG A 450 -30.93 -1.00 9.00
C ARG A 450 -31.03 -0.45 7.59
N ASP A 451 -30.06 0.37 7.19
CA ASP A 451 -30.01 0.99 5.86
C ASP A 451 -29.33 0.09 4.81
N GLY A 452 -28.98 -1.16 5.16
CA GLY A 452 -28.62 -2.21 4.23
C GLY A 452 -27.15 -2.61 4.19
N TYR A 453 -26.33 -2.24 5.20
CA TYR A 453 -25.00 -2.83 5.34
C TYR A 453 -25.10 -4.34 5.58
N ASP A 454 -24.33 -5.11 4.81
CA ASP A 454 -24.14 -6.55 5.01
C ASP A 454 -22.98 -6.82 5.99
N GLY A 455 -21.96 -5.95 5.99
CA GLY A 455 -20.80 -6.06 6.87
C GLY A 455 -20.41 -4.74 7.51
N ILE A 456 -19.78 -4.80 8.68
CA ILE A 456 -19.15 -3.66 9.34
C ILE A 456 -17.66 -3.93 9.39
N ASN A 457 -16.86 -2.97 8.93
CA ASN A 457 -15.43 -3.02 9.14
C ASN A 457 -15.08 -2.31 10.45
N HIS A 458 -14.10 -2.85 11.17
CA HIS A 458 -13.49 -2.34 12.39
C HIS A 458 -14.33 -2.45 13.67
N MET A 459 -13.73 -3.05 14.70
CA MET A 459 -14.35 -3.26 16.01
C MET A 459 -14.68 -1.95 16.74
N ASP A 460 -13.97 -0.86 16.46
CA ASP A 460 -14.23 0.47 17.03
C ASP A 460 -15.67 0.93 16.78
N PHE A 461 -16.17 0.81 15.55
CA PHE A 461 -17.52 1.24 15.21
C PHE A 461 -18.61 0.44 15.92
N VAL A 462 -18.39 -0.86 16.11
CA VAL A 462 -19.30 -1.75 16.83
C VAL A 462 -19.30 -1.41 18.33
N THR A 463 -18.12 -1.17 18.88
CA THR A 463 -17.94 -0.87 20.30
C THR A 463 -18.52 0.50 20.66
N ARG A 464 -18.27 1.53 19.83
CA ARG A 464 -18.85 2.87 19.97
C ARG A 464 -20.36 2.91 19.83
N ALA A 465 -20.97 1.92 19.18
CA ALA A 465 -22.43 1.82 19.13
C ALA A 465 -23.03 1.57 20.53
N LEU A 466 -22.28 1.01 21.48
CA LEU A 466 -22.71 0.82 22.86
C LEU A 466 -22.26 1.91 23.81
N ILE A 467 -21.03 2.42 23.65
CA ILE A 467 -20.44 3.43 24.54
C ILE A 467 -20.07 4.73 23.80
N ASP A 468 -20.29 5.87 24.45
CA ASP A 468 -19.96 7.19 23.88
C ASP A 468 -18.50 7.57 24.16
N VAL A 469 -17.61 7.18 23.25
CA VAL A 469 -16.16 7.40 23.38
C VAL A 469 -15.82 8.83 23.00
N GLN A 470 -15.57 9.67 24.00
CA GLN A 470 -15.14 11.06 23.80
C GLN A 470 -13.64 11.22 24.03
N ARG A 471 -12.99 12.01 23.16
CA ARG A 471 -11.57 12.36 23.28
C ARG A 471 -11.32 13.02 24.65
N ASP A 472 -10.25 12.60 25.30
CA ASP A 472 -9.77 13.14 26.60
C ASP A 472 -10.76 13.01 27.78
N LYS A 473 -11.84 12.22 27.65
CA LYS A 473 -12.75 11.87 28.76
C LYS A 473 -12.57 10.40 29.18
N PRO A 474 -12.89 10.05 30.45
CA PRO A 474 -12.98 8.66 30.88
C PRO A 474 -13.94 7.85 30.00
N LEU A 475 -13.64 6.57 29.81
CA LEU A 475 -14.51 5.67 29.06
C LEU A 475 -15.78 5.38 29.88
N PRO A 476 -16.99 5.44 29.28
CA PRO A 476 -18.19 4.88 29.88
C PRO A 476 -18.06 3.37 30.01
N PRO A 477 -18.69 2.72 31.02
CA PRO A 477 -18.65 1.28 31.14
C PRO A 477 -19.33 0.59 29.95
N LEU A 478 -18.68 -0.43 29.41
CA LEU A 478 -19.25 -1.31 28.39
C LEU A 478 -20.19 -2.34 29.05
N ASP A 479 -21.49 -2.26 28.74
CA ASP A 479 -22.50 -3.23 29.19
C ASP A 479 -22.99 -4.08 28.00
N LEU A 480 -22.43 -5.29 27.90
CA LEU A 480 -22.75 -6.28 26.86
C LEU A 480 -24.02 -7.09 27.17
N HIS A 481 -24.61 -6.95 28.35
CA HIS A 481 -25.76 -7.73 28.79
C HIS A 481 -27.01 -6.88 29.07
N GLY A 482 -26.88 -5.56 28.97
CA GLY A 482 -27.98 -4.62 29.05
C GLY A 482 -28.91 -4.65 27.83
N GLN A 483 -30.05 -3.98 27.96
CA GLN A 483 -31.09 -3.93 26.93
C GLN A 483 -30.57 -3.41 25.58
N LYS A 484 -29.73 -2.38 25.59
CA LYS A 484 -29.16 -1.78 24.36
C LYS A 484 -28.31 -2.79 23.58
N ALA A 485 -27.47 -3.56 24.26
CA ALA A 485 -26.67 -4.60 23.63
C ALA A 485 -27.55 -5.73 23.08
N ALA A 486 -28.53 -6.19 23.86
CA ALA A 486 -29.48 -7.21 23.41
C ALA A 486 -30.24 -6.81 22.14
N GLU A 487 -30.70 -5.57 22.04
CA GLU A 487 -31.38 -5.03 20.85
C GLU A 487 -30.43 -4.95 19.64
N GLN A 488 -29.19 -4.52 19.83
CA GLN A 488 -28.20 -4.45 18.75
C GLN A 488 -27.80 -5.84 18.24
N PHE A 489 -27.53 -6.79 19.14
CA PHE A 489 -27.21 -8.16 18.73
C PHE A 489 -28.39 -8.84 18.04
N ALA A 490 -29.63 -8.60 18.49
CA ALA A 490 -30.81 -9.10 17.79
C ALA A 490 -30.92 -8.53 16.37
N LEU A 491 -30.65 -7.23 16.19
CA LEU A 491 -30.61 -6.59 14.88
C LEU A 491 -29.54 -7.23 13.99
N TYR A 492 -28.30 -7.37 14.47
CA TYR A 492 -27.21 -7.96 13.70
C TYR A 492 -27.50 -9.41 13.30
N LYS A 493 -28.15 -10.19 14.17
CA LYS A 493 -28.59 -11.56 13.83
C LYS A 493 -29.68 -11.56 12.77
N GLN A 494 -30.67 -10.66 12.89
CA GLN A 494 -31.76 -10.54 11.94
C GLN A 494 -31.26 -10.19 10.53
N HIS A 495 -30.21 -9.37 10.44
CA HIS A 495 -29.62 -8.93 9.18
C HIS A 495 -28.45 -9.80 8.71
N HIS A 496 -28.09 -10.86 9.45
CA HIS A 496 -26.92 -11.70 9.17
C HIS A 496 -25.63 -10.88 9.00
N THR A 497 -25.47 -9.83 9.80
CA THR A 497 -24.34 -8.90 9.70
C THR A 497 -23.02 -9.63 9.90
N VAL A 498 -22.07 -9.38 8.99
CA VAL A 498 -20.70 -9.85 9.05
C VAL A 498 -19.80 -8.82 9.73
N PHE A 499 -18.93 -9.27 10.60
CA PHE A 499 -17.94 -8.44 11.28
C PHE A 499 -16.56 -8.76 10.75
N ASP A 500 -15.94 -7.76 10.15
CA ASP A 500 -14.53 -7.75 9.81
C ASP A 500 -13.85 -6.77 10.76
N ASP A 501 -13.32 -7.29 11.86
CA ASP A 501 -13.09 -6.51 13.07
C ASP A 501 -11.73 -5.83 13.17
N THR A 502 -10.74 -6.33 12.43
CA THR A 502 -9.38 -5.77 12.33
C THR A 502 -8.75 -5.52 13.70
N ILE A 503 -8.92 -6.44 14.65
CA ILE A 503 -8.58 -6.22 16.06
C ILE A 503 -7.07 -6.10 16.29
N ALA A 504 -6.24 -6.76 15.48
CA ALA A 504 -4.78 -6.64 15.53
C ALA A 504 -4.33 -5.20 15.26
N LEU A 505 -4.97 -4.50 14.31
CA LEU A 505 -4.71 -3.07 14.08
C LEU A 505 -4.94 -2.25 15.35
N TYR A 506 -6.05 -2.49 16.04
CA TYR A 506 -6.38 -1.77 17.27
C TYR A 506 -5.43 -2.13 18.41
N GLU A 507 -4.97 -3.37 18.52
CA GLU A 507 -3.91 -3.73 19.47
C GLU A 507 -2.65 -2.91 19.21
N MET A 508 -2.25 -2.80 17.95
CA MET A 508 -1.08 -2.04 17.52
C MET A 508 -1.22 -0.53 17.72
N PHE A 509 -2.41 0.05 17.57
CA PHE A 509 -2.58 1.49 17.82
C PHE A 509 -2.79 1.84 19.30
N LEU A 510 -3.40 0.94 20.06
CA LEU A 510 -3.82 1.22 21.43
C LEU A 510 -2.86 0.66 22.49
N HIS A 511 -1.82 -0.08 22.10
CA HIS A 511 -0.79 -0.54 23.03
C HIS A 511 -0.11 0.65 23.74
N PRO A 512 0.28 0.50 25.02
CA PRO A 512 1.10 1.50 25.69
C PRO A 512 2.42 1.72 24.94
N GLY A 513 2.84 2.96 24.68
CA GLY A 513 4.12 3.23 24.00
C GLY A 513 5.38 2.76 24.75
N SER A 514 5.24 2.29 26.01
CA SER A 514 6.30 1.60 26.74
C SER A 514 6.44 0.11 26.39
N THR A 515 5.44 -0.47 25.72
CA THR A 515 5.43 -1.85 25.25
C THR A 515 5.99 -1.86 23.83
N PRO A 516 7.10 -2.54 23.55
CA PRO A 516 7.61 -2.61 22.18
C PRO A 516 6.60 -3.31 21.27
N LEU A 517 6.29 -2.72 20.11
CA LEU A 517 5.40 -3.33 19.11
C LEU A 517 5.82 -4.76 18.76
N SER A 518 7.13 -4.98 18.65
CA SER A 518 7.72 -6.29 18.36
C SER A 518 7.47 -7.41 19.40
N SER A 519 6.91 -7.06 20.56
CA SER A 519 6.44 -8.03 21.56
C SER A 519 5.00 -8.49 21.33
N LEU A 520 4.22 -7.72 20.56
CA LEU A 520 2.85 -8.02 20.15
C LEU A 520 2.85 -8.65 18.76
N GLU A 521 3.58 -8.05 17.82
CA GLU A 521 3.77 -8.56 16.46
C GLU A 521 5.27 -8.71 16.15
N PRO A 522 5.84 -9.91 16.35
CA PRO A 522 7.25 -10.18 16.08
C PRO A 522 7.67 -9.92 14.62
N GLY A 523 6.73 -10.00 13.68
CA GLY A 523 6.91 -9.75 12.25
C GLY A 523 7.55 -8.39 11.92
N VAL A 524 7.37 -7.38 12.77
CA VAL A 524 8.00 -6.05 12.57
C VAL A 524 9.52 -6.13 12.48
N LYS A 525 10.16 -7.15 13.08
CA LYS A 525 11.62 -7.35 13.04
C LYS A 525 12.12 -7.88 11.68
N HIS A 526 11.20 -8.35 10.85
CA HIS A 526 11.50 -8.92 9.54
C HIS A 526 11.37 -7.87 8.42
N LEU A 527 10.81 -6.69 8.73
CA LEU A 527 10.61 -5.62 7.77
C LEU A 527 11.94 -5.01 7.32
N PRO A 528 12.05 -4.63 6.04
CA PRO A 528 13.15 -3.81 5.57
C PRO A 528 13.15 -2.44 6.26
N PRO A 529 14.32 -1.78 6.45
CA PRO A 529 14.44 -0.59 7.28
C PRO A 529 13.50 0.57 6.90
N SER A 530 13.32 0.84 5.61
CA SER A 530 12.41 1.89 5.10
C SER A 530 10.96 1.60 5.48
N LEU A 531 10.50 0.37 5.24
CA LEU A 531 9.15 -0.06 5.62
C LEU A 531 8.97 -0.11 7.14
N ALA A 532 9.98 -0.56 7.89
CA ALA A 532 9.96 -0.57 9.35
C ALA A 532 9.80 0.85 9.92
N ALA A 533 10.50 1.84 9.35
CA ALA A 533 10.35 3.24 9.77
C ALA A 533 8.94 3.78 9.55
N ALA A 534 8.25 3.31 8.50
CA ALA A 534 6.85 3.66 8.26
C ALA A 534 5.90 2.90 9.20
N LEU A 535 6.10 1.60 9.42
CA LEU A 535 5.13 0.76 10.12
C LEU A 535 5.36 0.63 11.64
N ASP A 536 6.54 0.96 12.16
CA ASP A 536 6.85 0.98 13.59
C ASP A 536 6.28 2.26 14.25
N SER A 537 4.96 2.39 14.21
CA SER A 537 4.25 3.51 14.83
C SER A 537 4.40 3.43 16.36
N PRO A 538 4.75 4.53 17.04
CA PRO A 538 4.77 4.54 18.49
C PRO A 538 3.36 4.30 19.03
N GLY A 539 3.25 3.42 20.03
CA GLY A 539 1.99 3.19 20.73
C GLY A 539 1.45 4.43 21.43
N ALA A 540 0.33 4.26 22.14
CA ALA A 540 -0.34 5.34 22.86
C ALA A 540 0.62 6.06 23.84
N PRO A 541 0.69 7.40 23.81
CA PRO A 541 1.60 8.15 24.67
C PRO A 541 1.24 7.95 26.15
N PRO A 542 2.20 8.12 27.10
CA PRO A 542 1.98 7.83 28.52
C PRO A 542 0.73 8.48 29.13
N ALA A 543 0.38 9.70 28.70
CA ALA A 543 -0.81 10.41 29.16
C ALA A 543 -2.14 9.74 28.78
N ARG A 544 -2.14 8.88 27.74
CA ARG A 544 -3.33 8.17 27.24
C ARG A 544 -3.23 6.65 27.33
N ALA A 545 -2.05 6.10 27.64
CA ALA A 545 -1.77 4.67 27.60
C ALA A 545 -2.77 3.81 28.38
N ALA A 546 -3.11 4.17 29.63
CA ALA A 546 -4.06 3.41 30.43
C ALA A 546 -5.46 3.37 29.80
N ARG A 547 -5.94 4.52 29.30
CA ARG A 547 -7.23 4.64 28.62
C ARG A 547 -7.26 3.90 27.29
N SER A 548 -6.20 3.98 26.49
CA SER A 548 -6.10 3.25 25.22
C SER A 548 -6.12 1.74 25.47
N ASN A 549 -5.36 1.28 26.46
CA ASN A 549 -5.35 -0.12 26.86
C ASN A 549 -6.73 -0.58 27.36
N GLU A 550 -7.40 0.19 28.22
CA GLU A 550 -8.78 -0.10 28.66
C GLU A 550 -9.73 -0.22 27.46
N TYR A 551 -9.63 0.70 26.49
CA TYR A 551 -10.48 0.66 25.30
C TYR A 551 -10.23 -0.55 24.40
N TYR A 552 -8.97 -0.99 24.27
CA TYR A 552 -8.65 -2.24 23.56
C TYR A 552 -9.30 -3.45 24.25
N HIS A 553 -9.32 -3.50 25.58
CA HIS A 553 -9.97 -4.60 26.31
C HIS A 553 -11.49 -4.59 26.11
N ASP A 554 -12.11 -3.42 26.00
CA ASP A 554 -13.53 -3.29 25.64
C ASP A 554 -13.82 -3.85 24.23
N MET A 555 -12.95 -3.56 23.25
CA MET A 555 -13.06 -4.12 21.90
C MET A 555 -12.88 -5.65 21.90
N LEU A 556 -11.91 -6.17 22.65
CA LEU A 556 -11.69 -7.61 22.80
C LEU A 556 -12.89 -8.31 23.45
N ALA A 557 -13.49 -7.68 24.47
CA ALA A 557 -14.70 -8.19 25.11
C ALA A 557 -15.91 -8.20 24.17
N MET A 558 -16.05 -7.17 23.32
CA MET A 558 -17.05 -7.10 22.27
C MET A 558 -16.86 -8.24 21.24
N LEU A 559 -15.64 -8.45 20.74
CA LEU A 559 -15.32 -9.54 19.81
C LEU A 559 -15.73 -10.91 20.38
N GLY A 560 -15.34 -11.18 21.63
CA GLY A 560 -15.72 -12.41 22.33
C GLY A 560 -17.23 -12.56 22.50
N GLU A 561 -17.97 -11.45 22.68
CA GLU A 561 -19.43 -11.48 22.75
C GLU A 561 -20.08 -11.73 21.39
N LEU A 562 -19.60 -11.11 20.31
CA LEU A 562 -20.08 -11.39 18.95
C LEU A 562 -19.95 -12.88 18.62
N HIS A 563 -18.80 -13.47 18.96
CA HIS A 563 -18.57 -14.91 18.83
C HIS A 563 -19.54 -15.75 19.66
N ARG A 564 -19.69 -15.46 20.96
CA ARG A 564 -20.65 -16.16 21.84
C ARG A 564 -22.09 -16.08 21.34
N GLN A 565 -22.46 -14.97 20.69
CA GLN A 565 -23.78 -14.77 20.11
C GLN A 565 -23.99 -15.52 18.78
N GLY A 566 -22.93 -16.13 18.21
CA GLY A 566 -22.96 -16.84 16.93
C GLY A 566 -23.04 -15.89 15.73
N LEU A 567 -22.59 -14.65 15.88
CA LEU A 567 -22.48 -13.70 14.77
C LEU A 567 -21.27 -14.03 13.90
N THR A 568 -21.34 -13.71 12.61
CA THR A 568 -20.29 -14.09 11.65
C THR A 568 -19.12 -13.12 11.77
N VAL A 569 -17.95 -13.64 12.09
CA VAL A 569 -16.68 -12.90 12.13
C VAL A 569 -15.76 -13.45 11.03
N VAL A 570 -15.09 -12.55 10.30
CA VAL A 570 -14.05 -12.89 9.32
C VAL A 570 -12.75 -12.20 9.69
N ALA A 571 -11.63 -12.90 9.52
CA ALA A 571 -10.30 -12.36 9.80
C ALA A 571 -9.88 -11.36 8.72
N GLY A 572 -9.56 -10.14 9.13
CA GLY A 572 -9.05 -9.08 8.27
C GLY A 572 -8.13 -8.16 9.07
N THR A 573 -7.15 -7.52 8.43
CA THR A 573 -6.04 -6.87 9.18
C THR A 573 -5.98 -5.35 9.08
N ASP A 574 -6.71 -4.73 8.15
CA ASP A 574 -6.56 -3.31 7.77
C ASP A 574 -5.10 -2.92 7.45
N GLN A 575 -4.44 -3.89 6.82
CA GLN A 575 -3.00 -4.07 6.63
C GLN A 575 -1.99 -3.43 7.59
N ALA A 576 -2.02 -3.87 8.85
CA ALA A 576 -1.08 -3.47 9.90
C ALA A 576 0.42 -3.84 9.65
N ILE A 577 0.90 -5.04 10.01
CA ILE A 577 2.20 -5.58 9.56
C ILE A 577 1.93 -6.58 8.43
N PRO A 578 2.21 -6.22 7.17
CA PRO A 578 1.88 -7.03 6.00
C PRO A 578 2.40 -8.47 6.08
N GLY A 579 1.57 -9.42 5.67
CA GLY A 579 1.83 -10.86 5.77
C GLY A 579 1.78 -11.44 7.19
N HIS A 580 2.19 -10.68 8.20
CA HIS A 580 2.29 -11.18 9.57
C HIS A 580 1.01 -11.01 10.40
N SER A 581 0.30 -9.88 10.26
CA SER A 581 -0.80 -9.51 11.16
C SER A 581 -2.03 -10.42 11.06
N LEU A 582 -2.24 -11.15 9.96
CA LEU A 582 -3.34 -12.11 9.90
C LEU A 582 -3.14 -13.23 10.93
N HIS A 583 -1.90 -13.68 11.16
CA HIS A 583 -1.61 -14.64 12.21
C HIS A 583 -1.89 -14.06 13.59
N ARG A 584 -1.59 -12.76 13.80
CA ARG A 584 -1.92 -12.08 15.05
C ARG A 584 -3.42 -11.96 15.27
N GLU A 585 -4.18 -11.67 14.22
CA GLU A 585 -5.65 -11.66 14.24
C GLU A 585 -6.18 -13.01 14.78
N LEU A 586 -5.68 -14.13 14.24
CA LEU A 586 -6.06 -15.48 14.68
C LEU A 586 -5.68 -15.78 16.15
N GLU A 587 -4.52 -15.30 16.60
CA GLU A 587 -4.10 -15.40 17.99
C GLU A 587 -5.04 -14.62 18.92
N ILE A 588 -5.46 -13.41 18.53
CA ILE A 588 -6.40 -12.59 19.29
C ILE A 588 -7.79 -13.23 19.31
N TYR A 589 -8.21 -13.90 18.24
CA TYR A 589 -9.48 -14.64 18.23
C TYR A 589 -9.49 -15.75 19.29
N VAL A 590 -8.40 -16.51 19.42
CA VAL A 590 -8.28 -17.51 20.48
C VAL A 590 -8.29 -16.85 21.87
N GLN A 591 -7.65 -15.69 22.04
CA GLN A 591 -7.74 -14.89 23.28
C GLN A 591 -9.17 -14.42 23.59
N ALA A 592 -9.96 -14.10 22.55
CA ALA A 592 -11.36 -13.70 22.66
C ALA A 592 -12.32 -14.88 22.93
N GLY A 593 -11.82 -16.12 22.88
CA GLY A 593 -12.57 -17.33 23.23
C GLY A 593 -13.00 -18.19 22.04
N PHE A 594 -12.44 -17.98 20.85
CA PHE A 594 -12.55 -18.92 19.74
C PHE A 594 -11.70 -20.17 20.04
N THR A 595 -12.13 -21.33 19.56
CA THR A 595 -11.24 -22.48 19.42
C THR A 595 -10.24 -22.23 18.29
N PRO A 596 -9.06 -22.88 18.27
CA PRO A 596 -8.13 -22.77 17.15
C PRO A 596 -8.76 -23.15 15.80
N MET A 597 -9.69 -24.11 15.77
CA MET A 597 -10.43 -24.46 14.55
C MET A 597 -11.33 -23.30 14.09
N GLU A 598 -12.10 -22.69 14.98
CA GLU A 598 -12.98 -21.56 14.64
C GLU A 598 -12.16 -20.35 14.15
N ALA A 599 -11.01 -20.08 14.78
CA ALA A 599 -10.08 -19.05 14.30
C ALA A 599 -9.60 -19.35 12.87
N LEU A 600 -9.13 -20.59 12.59
CA LEU A 600 -8.77 -20.99 11.23
C LEU A 600 -9.93 -20.84 10.23
N GLN A 601 -11.16 -21.20 10.63
CA GLN A 601 -12.34 -21.07 9.78
C GLN A 601 -12.67 -19.60 9.45
N ALA A 602 -12.45 -18.68 10.40
CA ALA A 602 -12.61 -17.23 10.19
C ALA A 602 -11.67 -16.67 9.11
N ALA A 603 -10.56 -17.34 8.82
CA ALA A 603 -9.62 -17.01 7.74
C ALA A 603 -9.63 -18.02 6.57
N THR A 604 -10.63 -18.91 6.47
CA THR A 604 -10.71 -19.90 5.38
C THR A 604 -12.14 -20.10 4.87
N SER A 605 -12.91 -20.97 5.51
CA SER A 605 -14.23 -21.39 5.02
C SER A 605 -15.34 -20.38 5.29
N VAL A 606 -15.23 -19.57 6.35
CA VAL A 606 -16.18 -18.48 6.64
C VAL A 606 -16.09 -17.38 5.58
N PRO A 607 -14.92 -16.77 5.28
CA PRO A 607 -14.84 -15.72 4.28
C PRO A 607 -15.20 -16.21 2.86
N ALA A 608 -14.82 -17.43 2.49
CA ALA A 608 -15.26 -18.02 1.23
C ALA A 608 -16.79 -18.10 1.12
N ARG A 609 -17.50 -18.44 2.21
CA ARG A 609 -18.97 -18.47 2.25
C ARG A 609 -19.57 -17.07 2.18
N VAL A 610 -19.03 -16.12 2.95
CA VAL A 610 -19.47 -14.73 2.97
C VAL A 610 -19.37 -14.10 1.57
N MET A 611 -18.31 -14.43 0.83
CA MET A 611 -18.10 -13.92 -0.53
C MET A 611 -18.76 -14.76 -1.63
N GLY A 612 -19.48 -15.84 -1.28
CA GLY A 612 -20.17 -16.71 -2.24
C GLY A 612 -19.23 -17.58 -3.10
N LEU A 613 -18.02 -17.84 -2.60
CA LEU A 613 -16.94 -18.58 -3.26
C LEU A 613 -16.67 -19.95 -2.61
N ASP A 614 -17.47 -20.36 -1.63
CA ASP A 614 -17.32 -21.62 -0.88
C ASP A 614 -17.50 -22.88 -1.73
N LYS A 615 -18.04 -22.78 -2.95
CA LYS A 615 -18.07 -23.89 -3.90
C LYS A 615 -16.72 -24.16 -4.55
N GLU A 616 -15.86 -23.15 -4.60
CA GLU A 616 -14.59 -23.18 -5.34
C GLU A 616 -13.38 -23.10 -4.40
N LEU A 617 -13.53 -22.52 -3.20
CA LEU A 617 -12.44 -22.15 -2.29
C LEU A 617 -12.81 -22.37 -0.81
N GLY A 618 -11.85 -22.11 0.10
CA GLY A 618 -12.04 -22.02 1.55
C GLY A 618 -11.97 -23.34 2.31
N THR A 619 -11.96 -24.48 1.62
CA THR A 619 -11.75 -25.81 2.22
C THR A 619 -10.99 -26.73 1.25
N ILE A 620 -10.36 -27.77 1.80
CA ILE A 620 -9.68 -28.80 0.99
C ILE A 620 -10.69 -29.91 0.67
N GLU A 621 -11.43 -29.73 -0.41
CA GLU A 621 -12.44 -30.67 -0.90
C GLU A 621 -12.24 -30.96 -2.40
N VAL A 622 -12.55 -32.18 -2.82
CA VAL A 622 -12.42 -32.59 -4.22
C VAL A 622 -13.26 -31.69 -5.12
N GLY A 623 -12.65 -31.21 -6.22
CA GLY A 623 -13.24 -30.31 -7.19
C GLY A 623 -12.89 -28.83 -6.97
N LYS A 624 -12.53 -28.43 -5.75
CA LYS A 624 -12.14 -27.04 -5.44
C LYS A 624 -10.75 -26.68 -5.96
N HIS A 625 -10.44 -25.40 -6.02
CA HIS A 625 -9.11 -24.91 -6.34
C HIS A 625 -8.09 -25.38 -5.30
N ALA A 626 -6.88 -25.67 -5.77
CA ALA A 626 -5.76 -26.08 -4.95
C ALA A 626 -5.07 -24.87 -4.30
N ASP A 627 -5.78 -24.22 -3.37
CA ASP A 627 -5.25 -23.13 -2.54
C ASP A 627 -5.07 -23.65 -1.11
N MET A 628 -3.82 -23.86 -0.69
CA MET A 628 -3.46 -24.60 0.53
C MET A 628 -2.17 -24.09 1.16
N VAL A 629 -1.99 -24.33 2.45
CA VAL A 629 -0.76 -24.04 3.19
C VAL A 629 -0.26 -25.30 3.89
N LEU A 630 1.01 -25.61 3.70
CA LEU A 630 1.71 -26.66 4.44
C LEU A 630 2.45 -26.02 5.61
N LEU A 631 2.13 -26.45 6.83
CA LEU A 631 2.66 -25.91 8.08
C LEU A 631 3.61 -26.90 8.76
N ASP A 632 4.66 -26.37 9.39
CA ASP A 632 5.64 -27.14 10.17
C ASP A 632 5.26 -27.31 11.66
N GLY A 633 4.01 -27.04 12.01
CA GLY A 633 3.48 -27.21 13.36
C GLY A 633 1.96 -27.38 13.36
N ASP A 634 1.41 -27.93 14.44
CA ASP A 634 -0.02 -28.18 14.58
C ASP A 634 -0.76 -26.89 14.97
N PRO A 635 -1.54 -26.27 14.07
CA PRO A 635 -2.27 -25.04 14.39
C PRO A 635 -3.44 -25.27 15.35
N LEU A 636 -3.90 -26.52 15.54
CA LEU A 636 -4.97 -26.83 16.48
C LEU A 636 -4.46 -27.09 17.91
N ALA A 637 -3.20 -27.47 18.05
CA ALA A 637 -2.54 -27.53 19.35
C ALA A 637 -2.13 -26.13 19.84
N ASP A 638 -1.67 -25.28 18.92
CA ASP A 638 -1.34 -23.87 19.18
C ASP A 638 -1.48 -23.06 17.89
N ILE A 639 -2.37 -22.06 17.90
CA ILE A 639 -2.69 -21.24 16.73
C ILE A 639 -1.48 -20.44 16.22
N HIS A 640 -0.48 -20.18 17.07
CA HIS A 640 0.78 -19.54 16.66
C HIS A 640 1.54 -20.36 15.60
N ASN A 641 1.30 -21.68 15.50
CA ASN A 641 1.91 -22.52 14.47
C ASN A 641 1.45 -22.16 13.04
N THR A 642 0.41 -21.34 12.87
CA THR A 642 0.06 -20.79 11.55
C THR A 642 1.19 -19.94 10.94
N ARG A 643 2.06 -19.35 11.76
CA ARG A 643 3.24 -18.60 11.30
C ARG A 643 4.34 -19.47 10.68
N ARG A 644 4.30 -20.79 10.93
CA ARG A 644 5.36 -21.73 10.52
C ARG A 644 5.07 -22.32 9.14
N VAL A 645 4.99 -21.45 8.14
CA VAL A 645 4.70 -21.82 6.76
C VAL A 645 5.90 -22.52 6.13
N ASP A 646 5.72 -23.77 5.69
CA ASP A 646 6.70 -24.54 4.92
C ASP A 646 6.55 -24.25 3.43
N LYS A 647 5.32 -24.29 2.93
CA LYS A 647 4.94 -24.01 1.53
C LYS A 647 3.56 -23.41 1.44
N THR A 648 3.39 -22.55 0.44
CA THR A 648 2.08 -22.05 0.02
C THR A 648 1.77 -22.57 -1.38
N ILE A 649 0.57 -23.08 -1.57
CA ILE A 649 0.05 -23.49 -2.86
C ILE A 649 -1.08 -22.54 -3.22
N ALA A 650 -0.95 -21.82 -4.33
CA ALA A 650 -1.95 -20.87 -4.80
C ALA A 650 -2.11 -20.98 -6.32
N GLY A 651 -3.34 -21.17 -6.79
CA GLY A 651 -3.63 -21.44 -8.20
C GLY A 651 -2.93 -22.69 -8.73
N GLY A 652 -2.58 -23.64 -7.84
CA GLY A 652 -1.81 -24.85 -8.17
C GLY A 652 -0.29 -24.65 -8.32
N ALA A 653 0.22 -23.42 -8.27
CA ALA A 653 1.66 -23.16 -8.19
C ALA A 653 2.14 -23.32 -6.74
N VAL A 654 3.39 -23.75 -6.57
CA VAL A 654 3.99 -23.97 -5.25
C VAL A 654 5.02 -22.88 -4.99
N TYR A 655 4.91 -22.24 -3.84
CA TYR A 655 5.75 -21.13 -3.42
C TYR A 655 6.55 -21.48 -2.17
N ASP A 656 7.84 -21.16 -2.19
CA ASP A 656 8.73 -21.32 -1.06
C ASP A 656 8.84 -19.98 -0.30
N PRO A 657 8.44 -19.91 1.00
CA PRO A 657 8.36 -18.65 1.75
C PRO A 657 9.67 -17.86 1.84
N ALA A 658 10.80 -18.51 2.16
CA ALA A 658 12.05 -17.78 2.38
C ALA A 658 12.56 -17.03 1.13
N PRO A 659 12.56 -17.63 -0.08
CA PRO A 659 12.81 -16.88 -1.31
C PRO A 659 11.81 -15.76 -1.59
N LEU A 660 10.53 -15.91 -1.22
CA LEU A 660 9.53 -14.85 -1.39
C LEU A 660 9.78 -13.66 -0.45
N TRP A 661 10.12 -13.92 0.82
CA TRP A 661 10.50 -12.87 1.75
C TRP A 661 11.71 -12.08 1.23
N GLN A 662 12.74 -12.79 0.79
CA GLN A 662 13.97 -12.18 0.26
C GLN A 662 13.75 -11.41 -1.05
N LEU A 663 12.76 -11.79 -1.86
CA LEU A 663 12.44 -11.11 -3.12
C LEU A 663 12.03 -9.65 -2.90
N VAL A 664 11.46 -9.34 -1.74
CA VAL A 664 10.92 -8.03 -1.37
C VAL A 664 11.59 -7.48 -0.11
N ASP A 665 12.84 -7.90 0.13
CA ASP A 665 13.73 -7.41 1.19
C ASP A 665 13.29 -7.71 2.63
N PHE A 666 12.33 -8.61 2.82
CA PHE A 666 12.00 -9.14 4.14
C PHE A 666 13.03 -10.18 4.58
N THR A 667 13.32 -10.20 5.87
CA THR A 667 14.14 -11.27 6.47
C THR A 667 13.27 -12.51 6.71
N PRO A 668 13.64 -13.71 6.22
CA PRO A 668 12.83 -14.93 6.39
C PRO A 668 12.60 -15.39 7.83
#